data_AF-A0A8J4Q2J1-F1
#
_entry.id   AF-A0A8J4Q2J1-F1
#
_cell.length_a   1.000
_cell.length_b   1.000
_cell.length_c   1.000
_cell.angle_alpha   90.00
_cell.angle_beta   90.00
_cell.angle_gamma   90.00
#
_symmetry.space_group_name_H-M   'P 1'
#
loop_
_entity.id
_entity.type
_entity.pdbx_description
1 polymer ?
#
loop_
_entity_poly.entity_id
_entity_poly.type
_entity_poly.pdbx_seq_one_letter_code
_entity_poly.pdbx_strand_id
1 'polypeptide(L)'
;MGIFKNIDYHLIISIFVFVSIFSLSRYIYNTQYNVVNDSNNNILLDANSQFYIYQQQQLRNSLNHVESDFNQKNVNNKKQNPNIFDVDAHQVIRHTENLIDIGNSKLVYEESRSLARDYIKEYLMTSGGIPSDNIIFNRFEWSERRAEGKNITTTTWTGINIMIWSNSSIAAPNKKIRVIGSHYDTVHWGLNRTSGAHDNLSGTGLLIETAIQFYRYNQFLKEQDTTGTYQETPYLFVLFDQEEPGALGSKSFIDYYKIKKNSSKYAYFIDVDAIGYKNALPIIQTYPYEHNHQTLFSPRWLVDRMIQSAYQVTLDGIGVGNPKIGLSLMYQAHRYHLLSISYLSDDGPFTWSGVDSLLLTDLDIFYGKNPDYHKQTDLPNNLDADHLKITSNILSHFLLSTISDYSLPNIDLKQNNNNNQIINNNNNNNNNNNNNNNNISQSLNNQSIWNNPMLRLFNQLFNSLIDLLFSGNKQYLSIGPLCLGFFDLISISLLLLSIIYYTSFKSYREIVLQYEKLRYQKRKRLYRKSKNDASSAMGTDHEESPSASEVEDVDIGMDSNSINNVVITPSPSTIIETNVGVSSFGSSTRSFFDSVRGHRILFVHLLTLAIISLIDTVYSFEIICLGFLALTTIHWHKYNINMITSFISGAFCTNFIYKDISQMISLGRKGTGSQELSLGIFLTIYIIHSILIVIYGYDLGRKKVELIKFHTDKTKTL
;
A
#
# COMPACT_ATOMS: atom_id res chain seq x y z
N MET A 1 -9.47 -30.25 -27.48
CA MET A 1 -9.07 -31.34 -26.55
C MET A 1 -7.63 -31.85 -26.71
N GLY A 2 -6.95 -31.68 -27.86
CA GLY A 2 -5.54 -32.11 -28.04
C GLY A 2 -4.44 -31.21 -27.44
N ILE A 3 -4.80 -30.14 -26.71
CA ILE A 3 -3.84 -29.12 -26.21
C ILE A 3 -3.12 -29.58 -24.91
N PHE A 4 -3.66 -30.56 -24.19
CA PHE A 4 -3.12 -31.02 -22.90
C PHE A 4 -2.21 -32.26 -22.97
N LYS A 5 -2.02 -32.88 -24.15
CA LYS A 5 -1.31 -34.16 -24.27
C LYS A 5 0.21 -34.10 -24.08
N ASN A 6 0.81 -32.91 -24.03
CA ASN A 6 2.27 -32.70 -23.92
C ASN A 6 2.64 -31.69 -22.81
N ILE A 7 1.92 -31.70 -21.69
CA ILE A 7 2.46 -31.02 -20.51
C ILE A 7 3.61 -31.89 -19.99
N ASP A 8 4.82 -31.35 -20.01
CA ASP A 8 6.05 -32.00 -19.54
C ASP A 8 5.81 -32.51 -18.11
N TYR A 9 5.99 -33.82 -17.88
CA TYR A 9 5.76 -34.46 -16.57
C TYR A 9 6.59 -33.76 -15.48
N HIS A 10 7.74 -33.20 -15.85
CA HIS A 10 8.59 -32.39 -14.98
C HIS A 10 7.96 -31.05 -14.57
N LEU A 11 7.16 -30.43 -15.43
CA LEU A 11 6.43 -29.21 -15.09
C LEU A 11 5.30 -29.53 -14.09
N ILE A 12 4.58 -30.63 -14.29
CA ILE A 12 3.54 -31.09 -13.35
C ILE A 12 4.17 -31.42 -12.00
N ILE A 13 5.28 -32.16 -11.99
CA ILE A 13 6.02 -32.47 -10.75
C ILE A 13 6.54 -31.19 -10.10
N SER A 14 7.09 -30.23 -10.86
CA SER A 14 7.60 -28.98 -10.30
C SER A 14 6.48 -28.11 -9.71
N ILE A 15 5.33 -28.02 -10.40
CA ILE A 15 4.14 -27.35 -9.88
C ILE A 15 3.62 -28.09 -8.64
N PHE A 16 3.59 -29.42 -8.65
CA PHE A 16 3.12 -30.22 -7.51
C PHE A 16 4.04 -30.11 -6.30
N VAL A 17 5.36 -30.15 -6.50
CA VAL A 17 6.37 -29.94 -5.45
C VAL A 17 6.28 -28.51 -4.92
N PHE A 18 6.15 -27.52 -5.79
CA PHE A 18 5.97 -26.13 -5.37
C PHE A 18 4.68 -25.94 -4.59
N VAL A 19 3.54 -26.44 -5.08
CA VAL A 19 2.25 -26.38 -4.38
C VAL A 19 2.33 -27.13 -3.07
N SER A 20 3.01 -28.28 -3.00
CA SER A 20 3.17 -29.05 -1.77
C SER A 20 4.04 -28.33 -0.75
N ILE A 21 5.16 -27.74 -1.16
CA ILE A 21 6.03 -26.92 -0.30
C ILE A 21 5.29 -25.65 0.13
N PHE A 22 4.57 -25.00 -0.77
CA PHE A 22 3.77 -23.81 -0.48
C PHE A 22 2.63 -24.13 0.50
N SER A 23 1.88 -25.22 0.27
CA SER A 23 0.84 -25.70 1.16
C SER A 23 1.41 -26.16 2.51
N LEU A 24 2.59 -26.77 2.55
CA LEU A 24 3.26 -27.19 3.78
C LEU A 24 3.79 -25.98 4.56
N SER A 25 4.44 -25.01 3.91
CA SER A 25 4.90 -23.76 4.52
C SER A 25 3.73 -22.92 5.02
N ARG A 26 2.65 -22.81 4.23
CA ARG A 26 1.41 -22.15 4.65
C ARG A 26 0.73 -22.93 5.77
N TYR A 27 0.74 -24.25 5.73
CA TYR A 27 0.23 -25.09 6.82
C TYR A 27 1.07 -24.85 8.07
N ILE A 28 2.40 -24.90 8.03
CA ILE A 28 3.27 -24.65 9.18
C ILE A 28 3.09 -23.21 9.70
N TYR A 29 3.06 -22.21 8.82
CA TYR A 29 2.84 -20.82 9.19
C TYR A 29 1.45 -20.61 9.79
N ASN A 30 0.39 -21.11 9.15
CA ASN A 30 -0.96 -21.06 9.69
C ASN A 30 -1.07 -21.89 10.96
N THR A 31 -0.36 -23.01 11.11
CA THR A 31 -0.42 -23.82 12.33
C THR A 31 0.35 -23.11 13.45
N GLN A 32 1.43 -22.39 13.18
CA GLN A 32 2.09 -21.55 14.18
C GLN A 32 1.26 -20.29 14.52
N TYR A 33 0.65 -19.65 13.53
CA TYR A 33 -0.20 -18.47 13.69
C TYR A 33 -1.55 -18.80 14.33
N ASN A 34 -2.13 -19.96 14.00
CA ASN A 34 -3.37 -20.47 14.55
C ASN A 34 -3.16 -21.22 15.87
N VAL A 35 -2.03 -21.87 16.16
CA VAL A 35 -1.78 -22.35 17.53
C VAL A 35 -1.67 -21.16 18.51
N VAL A 36 -1.36 -19.96 18.01
CA VAL A 36 -1.41 -18.70 18.78
C VAL A 36 -2.79 -18.02 18.77
N ASN A 37 -3.66 -18.26 17.76
CA ASN A 37 -4.95 -17.54 17.59
C ASN A 37 -6.25 -18.40 17.57
N ASP A 38 -6.19 -19.69 17.21
CA ASP A 38 -7.35 -20.60 17.06
C ASP A 38 -7.83 -21.23 18.37
N SER A 39 -7.11 -21.07 19.49
CA SER A 39 -7.74 -21.35 20.80
C SER A 39 -8.85 -20.34 21.14
N ASN A 40 -8.96 -19.22 20.42
CA ASN A 40 -9.88 -18.12 20.75
C ASN A 40 -10.92 -17.75 19.66
N ASN A 41 -10.75 -18.12 18.38
CA ASN A 41 -11.51 -17.45 17.30
C ASN A 41 -12.59 -18.28 16.58
N ASN A 42 -12.57 -19.61 16.60
CA ASN A 42 -13.56 -20.39 15.82
C ASN A 42 -14.93 -20.57 16.48
N ILE A 43 -15.10 -20.13 17.73
CA ILE A 43 -16.43 -19.93 18.36
C ILE A 43 -16.96 -18.52 18.07
N LEU A 44 -16.12 -17.58 17.63
CA LEU A 44 -16.43 -16.15 17.61
C LEU A 44 -17.10 -15.65 16.32
N LEU A 45 -16.92 -16.27 15.16
CA LEU A 45 -17.36 -15.66 13.88
C LEU A 45 -18.87 -15.77 13.59
N ASP A 46 -19.50 -16.91 13.88
CA ASP A 46 -20.97 -17.03 13.82
C ASP A 46 -21.64 -16.41 15.06
N ALA A 47 -20.96 -16.45 16.21
CA ALA A 47 -21.39 -15.72 17.39
C ALA A 47 -21.33 -14.21 17.18
N ASN A 48 -20.36 -13.66 16.44
CA ASN A 48 -20.18 -12.21 16.30
C ASN A 48 -21.27 -11.53 15.48
N SER A 49 -21.86 -12.16 14.45
CA SER A 49 -22.95 -11.50 13.72
C SER A 49 -24.23 -11.41 14.56
N GLN A 50 -24.58 -12.49 15.26
CA GLN A 50 -25.69 -12.55 16.21
C GLN A 50 -25.40 -11.76 17.50
N PHE A 51 -24.16 -11.73 17.97
CA PHE A 51 -23.68 -10.94 19.11
C PHE A 51 -23.59 -9.46 18.77
N TYR A 52 -23.32 -9.07 17.52
CA TYR A 52 -23.41 -7.68 17.08
C TYR A 52 -24.86 -7.21 17.01
N ILE A 53 -25.77 -8.01 16.46
CA ILE A 53 -27.21 -7.72 16.48
C ILE A 53 -27.70 -7.66 17.93
N TYR A 54 -27.29 -8.61 18.76
CA TYR A 54 -27.63 -8.67 20.19
C TYR A 54 -26.98 -7.55 20.99
N GLN A 55 -25.72 -7.16 20.74
CA GLN A 55 -25.08 -6.01 21.40
C GLN A 55 -25.74 -4.71 20.95
N GLN A 56 -26.07 -4.54 19.68
CA GLN A 56 -26.83 -3.36 19.25
C GLN A 56 -28.19 -3.33 19.92
N GLN A 57 -28.85 -4.48 20.05
CA GLN A 57 -30.14 -4.58 20.71
C GLN A 57 -30.00 -4.37 22.22
N GLN A 58 -28.94 -4.84 22.88
CA GLN A 58 -28.67 -4.63 24.30
C GLN A 58 -28.19 -3.21 24.60
N LEU A 59 -27.39 -2.59 23.74
CA LEU A 59 -26.97 -1.20 23.87
C LEU A 59 -28.18 -0.29 23.67
N ARG A 60 -29.00 -0.55 22.66
CA ARG A 60 -30.27 0.13 22.43
C ARG A 60 -31.24 -0.10 23.58
N ASN A 61 -31.33 -1.31 24.13
CA ASN A 61 -32.15 -1.59 25.31
C ASN A 61 -31.58 -0.94 26.57
N SER A 62 -30.26 -0.86 26.76
CA SER A 62 -29.63 -0.19 27.90
C SER A 62 -29.78 1.32 27.83
N LEU A 63 -29.65 1.91 26.64
CA LEU A 63 -29.94 3.32 26.38
C LEU A 63 -31.42 3.60 26.60
N ASN A 64 -32.31 2.76 26.04
CA ASN A 64 -33.74 2.87 26.25
C ASN A 64 -34.16 2.63 27.71
N HIS A 65 -33.43 1.81 28.48
CA HIS A 65 -33.74 1.51 29.88
C HIS A 65 -33.21 2.61 30.80
N VAL A 66 -32.02 3.17 30.52
CA VAL A 66 -31.54 4.40 31.15
C VAL A 66 -32.50 5.55 30.85
N GLU A 67 -32.95 5.67 29.60
CA GLU A 67 -33.92 6.68 29.15
C GLU A 67 -35.32 6.43 29.75
N SER A 68 -35.76 5.18 29.90
CA SER A 68 -37.05 4.84 30.52
C SER A 68 -37.06 5.04 32.03
N ASP A 69 -35.99 4.66 32.73
CA ASP A 69 -35.85 4.85 34.18
C ASP A 69 -35.67 6.34 34.52
N PHE A 70 -35.00 7.10 33.63
CA PHE A 70 -35.02 8.57 33.68
C PHE A 70 -36.42 9.14 33.47
N ASN A 71 -37.16 8.64 32.46
CA ASN A 71 -38.48 9.14 32.13
C ASN A 71 -39.56 8.76 33.16
N GLN A 72 -39.47 7.59 33.82
CA GLN A 72 -40.46 7.15 34.82
C GLN A 72 -40.31 7.85 36.17
N LYS A 73 -39.11 8.26 36.56
CA LYS A 73 -38.90 9.09 37.77
C LYS A 73 -39.17 10.58 37.56
N ASN A 74 -39.24 11.07 36.31
CA ASN A 74 -39.41 12.49 35.98
C ASN A 74 -40.79 12.89 35.44
N VAL A 75 -41.81 12.02 35.46
CA VAL A 75 -43.15 12.34 34.96
C VAL A 75 -43.80 13.55 35.68
N ASN A 76 -43.34 13.90 36.89
CA ASN A 76 -43.82 15.09 37.61
C ASN A 76 -42.89 16.33 37.53
N ASN A 77 -41.74 16.24 36.85
CA ASN A 77 -40.85 17.38 36.61
C ASN A 77 -40.52 17.46 35.11
N LYS A 78 -41.47 18.00 34.35
CA LYS A 78 -41.34 18.35 32.93
C LYS A 78 -40.39 19.53 32.67
N LYS A 79 -39.32 19.67 33.45
CA LYS A 79 -38.20 20.57 33.16
C LYS A 79 -37.21 19.77 32.31
N GLN A 80 -37.28 20.01 31.00
CA GLN A 80 -36.23 19.80 29.99
C GLN A 80 -35.23 18.69 30.33
N ASN A 81 -35.41 17.50 29.76
CA ASN A 81 -34.26 16.62 29.51
C ASN A 81 -33.31 17.47 28.65
N PRO A 82 -32.18 17.95 29.18
CA PRO A 82 -31.27 18.70 28.33
C PRO A 82 -30.73 17.68 27.34
N ASN A 83 -30.70 18.01 26.05
CA ASN A 83 -29.74 17.35 25.17
C ASN A 83 -28.36 17.76 25.68
N ILE A 84 -27.84 17.09 26.73
CA ILE A 84 -26.62 17.50 27.45
C ILE A 84 -25.39 17.38 26.53
N PHE A 85 -25.53 16.73 25.38
CA PHE A 85 -24.46 16.55 24.41
C PHE A 85 -24.85 17.02 23.01
N ASP A 86 -25.16 18.31 22.89
CA ASP A 86 -25.59 18.92 21.62
C ASP A 86 -24.64 20.07 21.25
N VAL A 87 -23.67 19.81 20.38
CA VAL A 87 -22.78 20.85 19.87
C VAL A 87 -23.55 21.72 18.86
N ASP A 88 -23.57 23.03 19.07
CA ASP A 88 -24.17 23.98 18.13
C ASP A 88 -23.20 24.26 16.97
N ALA A 89 -23.49 23.71 15.79
CA ALA A 89 -22.66 23.88 14.61
C ALA A 89 -22.56 25.35 14.14
N HIS A 90 -23.56 26.19 14.42
CA HIS A 90 -23.45 27.63 14.12
C HIS A 90 -22.48 28.33 15.06
N GLN A 91 -22.41 27.87 16.32
CA GLN A 91 -21.42 28.37 17.26
C GLN A 91 -20.00 27.94 16.85
N VAL A 92 -19.83 26.73 16.30
CA VAL A 92 -18.57 26.29 15.67
C VAL A 92 -18.15 27.23 14.54
N ILE A 93 -19.04 27.54 13.59
CA ILE A 93 -18.75 28.50 12.50
C ILE A 93 -18.39 29.89 13.05
N ARG A 94 -19.10 30.35 14.09
CA ARG A 94 -18.79 31.63 14.75
C ARG A 94 -17.39 31.63 15.39
N HIS A 95 -16.93 30.51 15.95
CA HIS A 95 -15.55 30.39 16.42
C HIS A 95 -14.55 30.52 15.28
N THR A 96 -14.80 29.85 14.16
CA THR A 96 -13.99 29.96 12.94
C THR A 96 -13.92 31.40 12.44
N GLU A 97 -15.06 32.11 12.34
CA GLU A 97 -15.12 33.51 11.93
C GLU A 97 -14.28 34.42 12.84
N ASN A 98 -14.44 34.30 14.16
CA ASN A 98 -13.69 35.10 15.12
C ASN A 98 -12.18 34.85 15.03
N LEU A 99 -11.75 33.60 14.85
CA LEU A 99 -10.34 33.26 14.72
C LEU A 99 -9.73 33.82 13.42
N ILE A 100 -10.50 33.80 12.32
CA ILE A 100 -10.10 34.44 11.05
C ILE A 100 -10.02 35.97 11.21
N ASP A 101 -10.97 36.59 11.89
CA ASP A 101 -10.95 38.03 12.14
C ASP A 101 -9.76 38.46 13.01
N ILE A 102 -9.42 37.66 14.03
CA ILE A 102 -8.21 37.85 14.85
C ILE A 102 -6.96 37.79 13.97
N GLY A 103 -6.86 36.82 13.06
CA GLY A 103 -5.73 36.73 12.14
C GLY A 103 -5.66 37.83 11.11
N ASN A 104 -6.81 38.31 10.65
CA ASN A 104 -6.92 39.44 9.72
C ASN A 104 -6.72 40.80 10.39
N SER A 105 -6.49 40.86 11.70
CA SER A 105 -6.08 42.09 12.38
C SER A 105 -4.76 42.65 11.79
N LYS A 106 -4.50 43.94 11.99
CA LYS A 106 -3.27 44.61 11.48
C LYS A 106 -1.98 44.18 12.20
N LEU A 107 -2.06 43.15 13.03
CA LEU A 107 -1.03 42.76 13.97
C LEU A 107 -0.03 41.79 13.33
N VAL A 108 1.13 41.63 13.96
CA VAL A 108 2.16 40.70 13.51
C VAL A 108 1.71 39.26 13.82
N TYR A 109 2.15 38.29 13.00
CA TYR A 109 1.84 36.86 13.15
C TYR A 109 1.73 36.34 14.59
N GLU A 110 2.74 36.60 15.43
CA GLU A 110 2.76 36.10 16.82
C GLU A 110 1.71 36.77 17.71
N GLU A 111 1.41 38.04 17.46
CA GLU A 111 0.41 38.78 18.21
C GLU A 111 -1.00 38.25 17.90
N SER A 112 -1.29 37.95 16.63
CA SER A 112 -2.54 37.31 16.22
C SER A 112 -2.71 35.91 16.85
N ARG A 113 -1.64 35.09 16.88
CA ARG A 113 -1.65 33.80 17.60
C ARG A 113 -1.88 33.98 19.10
N SER A 114 -1.30 35.01 19.71
CA SER A 114 -1.55 35.32 21.12
C SER A 114 -3.01 35.67 21.38
N LEU A 115 -3.59 36.53 20.55
CA LEU A 115 -5.00 36.90 20.66
C LEU A 115 -5.94 35.70 20.43
N ALA A 116 -5.60 34.79 19.52
CA ALA A 116 -6.36 33.56 19.31
C ALA A 116 -6.36 32.70 20.58
N ARG A 117 -5.20 32.54 21.24
CA ARG A 117 -5.11 31.81 22.52
C ARG A 117 -5.91 32.49 23.63
N ASP A 118 -5.85 33.82 23.72
CA ASP A 118 -6.58 34.59 24.72
C ASP A 118 -8.09 34.47 24.50
N TYR A 119 -8.56 34.57 23.25
CA TYR A 119 -9.95 34.33 22.86
C TYR A 119 -10.44 32.94 23.27
N ILE A 120 -9.68 31.89 22.89
CA ILE A 120 -10.03 30.50 23.21
C ILE A 120 -10.13 30.31 24.73
N LYS A 121 -9.11 30.79 25.47
CA LYS A 121 -9.07 30.70 26.92
C LYS A 121 -10.26 31.41 27.57
N GLU A 122 -10.50 32.66 27.19
CA GLU A 122 -11.57 33.48 27.74
C GLU A 122 -12.92 32.83 27.47
N TYR A 123 -13.15 32.32 26.26
CA TYR A 123 -14.40 31.67 25.91
C TYR A 123 -14.64 30.37 26.70
N LEU A 124 -13.63 29.51 26.81
CA LEU A 124 -13.72 28.27 27.60
C LEU A 124 -14.05 28.56 29.09
N MET A 125 -13.46 29.61 29.65
CA MET A 125 -13.69 30.01 31.04
C MET A 125 -15.06 30.67 31.25
N THR A 126 -15.37 31.69 30.45
CA THR A 126 -16.54 32.57 30.66
C THR A 126 -17.83 31.96 30.13
N SER A 127 -17.83 31.52 28.87
CA SER A 127 -18.99 30.91 28.21
C SER A 127 -19.09 29.41 28.52
N GLY A 128 -17.94 28.73 28.55
CA GLY A 128 -17.87 27.29 28.79
C GLY A 128 -18.06 26.89 30.26
N GLY A 129 -17.65 27.75 31.18
CA GLY A 129 -17.62 27.45 32.62
C GLY A 129 -16.52 26.47 33.02
N ILE A 130 -15.49 26.29 32.16
CA ILE A 130 -14.36 25.43 32.45
C ILE A 130 -13.42 26.17 33.42
N PRO A 131 -13.07 25.58 34.58
CA PRO A 131 -12.15 26.20 35.53
C PRO A 131 -10.79 26.47 34.90
N SER A 132 -10.12 27.55 35.31
CA SER A 132 -8.78 27.88 34.81
C SER A 132 -7.77 26.76 35.03
N ASP A 133 -7.91 26.01 36.13
CA ASP A 133 -6.99 24.93 36.49
C ASP A 133 -7.12 23.70 35.57
N ASN A 134 -8.21 23.63 34.81
CA ASN A 134 -8.43 22.62 33.77
C ASN A 134 -7.80 23.00 32.43
N ILE A 135 -7.33 24.25 32.28
CA ILE A 135 -6.76 24.79 31.04
C ILE A 135 -5.26 25.01 31.23
N ILE A 136 -4.44 24.20 30.58
CA ILE A 136 -2.98 24.22 30.70
C ILE A 136 -2.35 24.67 29.39
N PHE A 137 -1.43 25.62 29.46
CA PHE A 137 -0.64 26.08 28.32
C PHE A 137 0.71 25.39 28.29
N ASN A 138 0.93 24.51 27.31
CA ASN A 138 2.21 23.83 27.12
C ASN A 138 3.06 24.63 26.11
N ARG A 139 3.97 25.46 26.62
CA ARG A 139 4.92 26.21 25.77
C ARG A 139 6.06 25.31 25.33
N PHE A 140 6.50 25.50 24.09
CA PHE A 140 7.62 24.75 23.54
C PHE A 140 8.48 25.59 22.59
N GLU A 141 9.69 25.10 22.41
CA GLU A 141 10.66 25.59 21.44
C GLU A 141 11.17 24.39 20.64
N TRP A 142 11.09 24.47 19.31
CA TRP A 142 11.53 23.43 18.39
C TRP A 142 12.59 24.00 17.45
N SER A 143 13.80 23.45 17.50
CA SER A 143 14.90 23.88 16.64
C SER A 143 15.17 22.83 15.57
N GLU A 144 14.87 23.17 14.31
CA GLU A 144 15.20 22.34 13.16
C GLU A 144 16.52 22.81 12.53
N ARG A 145 17.44 21.88 12.31
CA ARG A 145 18.71 22.13 11.61
C ARG A 145 18.64 21.53 10.22
N ARG A 146 18.58 22.37 9.20
CA ARG A 146 18.62 21.96 7.81
C ARG A 146 19.99 22.24 7.22
N ALA A 147 20.61 21.22 6.63
CA ALA A 147 21.88 21.36 5.93
C ALA A 147 21.63 21.35 4.42
N GLU A 148 21.92 22.46 3.75
CA GLU A 148 21.95 22.53 2.29
C GLU A 148 23.39 22.79 1.83
N GLY A 149 24.08 21.71 1.44
CA GLY A 149 25.51 21.72 1.14
C GLY A 149 26.34 21.94 2.41
N LYS A 150 27.09 23.04 2.47
CA LYS A 150 27.88 23.45 3.65
C LYS A 150 27.14 24.43 4.56
N ASN A 151 25.98 24.95 4.15
CA ASN A 151 25.22 25.90 4.93
C ASN A 151 24.25 25.14 5.85
N ILE A 152 24.37 25.39 7.17
CA ILE A 152 23.44 24.90 8.17
C ILE A 152 22.54 26.07 8.54
N THR A 153 21.28 26.02 8.12
CA THR A 153 20.25 26.92 8.63
C THR A 153 19.63 26.27 9.87
N THR A 154 19.59 27.02 10.97
CA THR A 154 18.83 26.61 12.16
C THR A 154 17.60 27.49 12.22
N THR A 155 16.42 26.89 12.09
CA THR A 155 15.14 27.58 12.28
C THR A 155 14.60 27.18 13.63
N THR A 156 14.38 28.16 14.49
CA THR A 156 13.77 27.96 15.80
C THR A 156 12.31 28.41 15.74
N TRP A 157 11.42 27.48 16.06
CA TRP A 157 9.98 27.68 16.14
C TRP A 157 9.58 27.71 17.61
N THR A 158 8.65 28.59 17.97
CA THR A 158 8.05 28.60 19.30
C THR A 158 6.54 28.46 19.18
N GLY A 159 5.93 27.72 20.10
CA GLY A 159 4.50 27.54 20.14
C GLY A 159 3.96 27.26 21.52
N ILE A 160 2.64 27.28 21.62
CA ILE A 160 1.90 27.03 22.85
C ILE A 160 0.68 26.17 22.52
N ASN A 161 0.71 24.90 22.92
CA ASN A 161 -0.49 24.06 22.88
C ASN A 161 -1.44 24.44 24.02
N ILE A 162 -2.75 24.40 23.77
CA ILE A 162 -3.79 24.60 24.78
C ILE A 162 -4.37 23.24 25.14
N MET A 163 -4.26 22.84 26.41
CA MET A 163 -4.73 21.54 26.89
C MET A 163 -5.90 21.74 27.85
N ILE A 164 -7.00 21.02 27.62
CA ILE A 164 -8.26 21.18 28.34
C ILE A 164 -8.64 19.83 28.93
N TRP A 165 -8.58 19.71 30.26
CA TRP A 165 -9.02 18.52 30.96
C TRP A 165 -10.53 18.54 31.17
N SER A 166 -11.21 17.46 30.79
CA SER A 166 -12.65 17.30 31.03
C SER A 166 -13.01 17.02 32.49
N ASN A 167 -11.99 16.69 33.29
CA ASN A 167 -12.07 16.24 34.66
C ASN A 167 -11.00 16.97 35.50
N SER A 168 -10.84 16.65 36.79
CA SER A 168 -9.75 17.28 37.57
C SER A 168 -8.39 17.08 36.89
N SER A 169 -7.55 18.12 36.88
CA SER A 169 -6.34 18.27 36.02
C SER A 169 -5.24 17.22 36.19
N ILE A 170 -5.43 16.22 37.06
CA ILE A 170 -4.51 15.11 37.30
C ILE A 170 -5.27 13.79 37.11
N ALA A 171 -5.05 13.14 35.96
CA ALA A 171 -5.54 11.80 35.73
C ALA A 171 -5.02 10.83 36.80
N ALA A 172 -5.91 10.02 37.37
CA ALA A 172 -5.53 8.98 38.31
C ALA A 172 -4.47 8.03 37.68
N PRO A 173 -3.45 7.57 38.43
CA PRO A 173 -2.32 6.81 37.87
C PRO A 173 -2.71 5.56 37.07
N ASN A 174 -3.83 4.93 37.41
CA ASN A 174 -4.30 3.68 36.83
C ASN A 174 -5.28 3.87 35.67
N LYS A 175 -5.57 5.12 35.27
CA LYS A 175 -6.55 5.43 34.22
C LYS A 175 -5.84 5.82 32.94
N LYS A 176 -6.33 5.25 31.82
CA LYS A 176 -5.81 5.58 30.50
C LYS A 176 -6.41 6.89 30.00
N ILE A 177 -5.55 7.80 29.55
CA ILE A 177 -5.93 9.12 29.03
C ILE A 177 -6.45 8.96 27.60
N ARG A 178 -7.59 9.58 27.30
CA ARG A 178 -8.16 9.67 25.96
C ARG A 178 -7.90 11.07 25.44
N VAL A 179 -7.16 11.17 24.34
CA VAL A 179 -6.74 12.47 23.80
C VAL A 179 -7.55 12.75 22.54
N ILE A 180 -8.06 13.98 22.40
CA ILE A 180 -8.70 14.46 21.18
C ILE A 180 -8.03 15.78 20.82
N GLY A 181 -7.58 15.89 19.57
CA GLY A 181 -6.79 17.01 19.10
C GLY A 181 -7.42 17.71 17.91
N SER A 182 -7.03 18.97 17.75
CA SER A 182 -7.06 19.72 16.49
C SER A 182 -5.97 20.79 16.57
N HIS A 183 -5.59 21.41 15.46
CA HIS A 183 -4.66 22.54 15.49
C HIS A 183 -5.37 23.87 15.26
N TYR A 184 -4.87 24.92 15.91
CA TYR A 184 -5.45 26.27 15.84
C TYR A 184 -4.60 27.26 15.03
N ASP A 185 -3.39 26.86 14.62
CA ASP A 185 -2.64 27.60 13.61
C ASP A 185 -3.17 27.31 12.19
N THR A 186 -2.69 28.09 11.23
CA THR A 186 -3.13 28.04 9.82
C THR A 186 -1.96 28.37 8.90
N VAL A 187 -1.97 27.89 7.65
CA VAL A 187 -0.93 28.21 6.64
C VAL A 187 -0.76 29.72 6.46
N HIS A 188 -1.88 30.44 6.35
CA HIS A 188 -1.89 31.86 6.00
C HIS A 188 -2.42 32.65 7.19
N TRP A 189 -1.54 33.41 7.84
CA TRP A 189 -1.89 34.40 8.86
C TRP A 189 -1.53 35.81 8.39
N GLY A 190 -2.33 36.77 8.82
CA GLY A 190 -2.06 38.20 8.66
C GLY A 190 -3.16 38.96 7.91
N LEU A 191 -2.99 40.28 7.84
CA LEU A 191 -3.97 41.23 7.32
C LEU A 191 -4.51 40.85 5.93
N ASN A 192 -5.81 40.58 5.86
CA ASN A 192 -6.56 40.17 4.67
C ASN A 192 -5.99 38.91 3.97
N ARG A 193 -5.31 38.05 4.72
CA ARG A 193 -4.72 36.81 4.23
C ARG A 193 -5.12 35.62 5.07
N THR A 194 -5.69 35.84 6.25
CA THR A 194 -6.04 34.76 7.16
C THR A 194 -7.12 33.89 6.54
N SER A 195 -6.79 32.61 6.42
CA SER A 195 -7.63 31.54 5.91
C SER A 195 -7.37 30.29 6.77
N GLY A 196 -7.93 29.16 6.39
CA GLY A 196 -7.93 27.96 7.22
C GLY A 196 -9.27 27.74 7.92
N ALA A 197 -10.36 28.23 7.34
CA ALA A 197 -11.69 28.02 7.90
C ALA A 197 -12.01 26.53 8.01
N HIS A 198 -11.73 25.77 6.95
CA HIS A 198 -11.77 24.32 6.93
C HIS A 198 -10.55 23.74 7.63
N ASP A 199 -9.36 24.30 7.36
CA ASP A 199 -8.06 23.76 7.78
C ASP A 199 -7.28 24.72 8.72
N ASN A 200 -7.42 24.63 10.03
CA ASN A 200 -8.30 23.73 10.78
C ASN A 200 -9.10 24.48 11.86
N LEU A 201 -9.50 25.72 11.56
CA LEU A 201 -10.23 26.57 12.50
C LEU A 201 -11.64 26.04 12.78
N SER A 202 -12.26 25.28 11.86
CA SER A 202 -13.50 24.55 12.12
C SER A 202 -13.31 23.37 13.07
N GLY A 203 -12.22 22.60 12.96
CA GLY A 203 -11.88 21.54 13.91
C GLY A 203 -11.54 22.11 15.29
N THR A 204 -10.84 23.24 15.35
CA THR A 204 -10.64 24.02 16.59
C THR A 204 -11.98 24.45 17.20
N GLY A 205 -12.87 25.06 16.41
CA GLY A 205 -14.19 25.47 16.89
C GLY A 205 -15.04 24.29 17.39
N LEU A 206 -15.01 23.16 16.68
CA LEU A 206 -15.69 21.94 17.09
C LEU A 206 -15.13 21.41 18.43
N LEU A 207 -13.81 21.42 18.59
CA LEU A 207 -13.17 20.91 19.80
C LEU A 207 -13.45 21.78 21.03
N ILE A 208 -13.51 23.11 20.86
CA ILE A 208 -13.93 24.06 21.92
C ILE A 208 -15.33 23.69 22.43
N GLU A 209 -16.30 23.59 21.52
CA GLU A 209 -17.68 23.27 21.90
C GLU A 209 -17.81 21.86 22.47
N THR A 210 -17.12 20.88 21.88
CA THR A 210 -17.11 19.49 22.36
C THR A 210 -16.54 19.40 23.78
N ALA A 211 -15.44 20.10 24.06
CA ALA A 211 -14.83 20.14 25.39
C ALA A 211 -15.78 20.74 26.43
N ILE A 212 -16.51 21.82 26.09
CA ILE A 212 -17.50 22.45 26.96
C ILE A 212 -18.66 21.50 27.26
N GLN A 213 -19.26 20.90 26.22
CA GLN A 213 -20.40 19.97 26.40
C GLN A 213 -19.96 18.73 27.19
N PHE A 214 -18.78 18.18 26.90
CA PHE A 214 -18.26 17.01 27.62
C PHE A 214 -17.89 17.31 29.07
N TYR A 215 -17.33 18.49 29.36
CA TYR A 215 -17.11 18.93 30.74
C TYR A 215 -18.43 19.02 31.51
N ARG A 216 -19.46 19.68 30.94
CA ARG A 216 -20.79 19.81 31.57
C ARG A 216 -21.45 18.45 31.80
N TYR A 217 -21.34 17.55 30.83
CA TYR A 217 -21.85 16.18 30.96
C TYR A 217 -21.16 15.43 32.12
N ASN A 218 -19.84 15.54 32.27
CA ASN A 218 -19.13 14.94 33.38
C ASN A 218 -19.52 15.55 34.73
N GLN A 219 -19.71 16.87 34.81
CA GLN A 219 -20.21 17.51 36.05
C GLN A 219 -21.60 17.00 36.41
N PHE A 220 -22.49 16.89 35.42
CA PHE A 220 -23.81 16.32 35.61
C PHE A 220 -23.76 14.89 36.13
N LEU A 221 -22.94 14.00 35.53
CA LEU A 221 -22.77 12.63 36.00
C LEU A 221 -22.25 12.57 37.44
N LYS A 222 -21.32 13.45 37.79
CA LYS A 222 -20.76 13.58 39.13
C LYS A 222 -21.80 14.04 40.15
N GLU A 223 -22.66 14.99 39.80
CA GLU A 223 -23.76 15.46 40.66
C GLU A 223 -24.84 14.38 40.87
N GLN A 224 -25.11 13.57 39.85
CA GLN A 224 -26.07 12.47 39.94
C GLN A 224 -25.56 11.29 40.76
N ASP A 225 -24.24 11.12 40.87
CA ASP A 225 -23.65 10.04 41.65
C ASP A 225 -23.66 10.34 43.16
N THR A 226 -24.79 10.05 43.78
CA THR A 226 -24.96 10.11 45.24
C THR A 226 -24.13 9.07 46.00
N THR A 227 -23.56 8.07 45.31
CA THR A 227 -22.82 6.96 45.95
C THR A 227 -21.32 7.22 46.08
N GLY A 228 -20.79 8.24 45.39
CA GLY A 228 -19.36 8.53 45.33
C GLY A 228 -18.54 7.44 44.63
N THR A 229 -19.19 6.61 43.80
CA THR A 229 -18.54 5.54 43.02
C THR A 229 -18.18 5.96 41.60
N TYR A 230 -18.63 7.14 41.17
CA TYR A 230 -18.34 7.73 39.88
C TYR A 230 -16.83 7.91 39.74
N GLN A 231 -16.28 7.15 38.82
CA GLN A 231 -14.88 7.21 38.50
C GLN A 231 -14.71 7.99 37.21
N GLU A 232 -14.22 9.22 37.33
CA GLU A 232 -13.93 10.09 36.20
C GLU A 232 -12.95 9.40 35.24
N THR A 233 -13.36 9.26 33.99
CA THR A 233 -12.48 8.83 32.91
C THR A 233 -11.75 10.06 32.36
N PRO A 234 -10.41 10.04 32.29
CA PRO A 234 -9.65 11.23 31.90
C PRO A 234 -9.71 11.46 30.39
N TYR A 235 -10.34 12.57 29.98
CA TYR A 235 -10.28 13.08 28.61
C TYR A 235 -9.47 14.38 28.58
N LEU A 236 -8.58 14.46 27.59
CA LEU A 236 -7.73 15.61 27.33
C LEU A 236 -8.02 16.11 25.91
N PHE A 237 -8.61 17.29 25.81
CA PHE A 237 -8.76 17.99 24.55
C PHE A 237 -7.53 18.88 24.34
N VAL A 238 -6.91 18.82 23.16
CA VAL A 238 -5.68 19.57 22.88
C VAL A 238 -5.84 20.37 21.61
N LEU A 239 -5.57 21.67 21.69
CA LEU A 239 -5.44 22.55 20.55
C LEU A 239 -3.94 22.75 20.29
N PHE A 240 -3.42 22.07 19.28
CA PHE A 240 -2.02 22.12 18.90
C PHE A 240 -1.70 23.40 18.14
N ASP A 241 -0.44 23.82 18.27
CA ASP A 241 0.11 24.99 17.63
C ASP A 241 1.28 24.56 16.74
N GLN A 242 1.47 25.23 15.61
CA GLN A 242 2.52 24.91 14.63
C GLN A 242 2.36 23.49 14.04
N GLU A 243 1.14 23.11 13.65
CA GLU A 243 0.91 21.92 12.83
C GLU A 243 1.48 22.13 11.42
N GLU A 244 1.21 23.28 10.81
CA GLU A 244 1.51 23.57 9.42
C GLU A 244 3.01 23.45 9.02
N PRO A 245 3.98 23.84 9.88
CA PRO A 245 5.40 23.60 9.61
C PRO A 245 5.84 22.15 9.90
N GLY A 246 4.93 21.24 10.25
CA GLY A 246 5.13 19.81 10.38
C GLY A 246 4.85 19.26 11.78
N ALA A 247 3.63 19.41 12.29
CA ALA A 247 3.11 18.83 13.53
C ALA A 247 4.02 19.12 14.75
N LEU A 248 4.57 20.34 14.86
CA LEU A 248 5.57 20.68 15.89
C LEU A 248 4.94 20.70 17.29
N GLY A 249 3.69 21.15 17.40
CA GLY A 249 2.93 21.16 18.65
C GLY A 249 2.73 19.77 19.23
N SER A 250 2.23 18.82 18.43
CA SER A 250 2.05 17.44 18.85
C SER A 250 3.36 16.69 19.05
N LYS A 251 4.40 16.93 18.24
CA LYS A 251 5.77 16.40 18.51
C LYS A 251 6.30 16.84 19.87
N SER A 252 6.19 18.13 20.17
CA SER A 252 6.59 18.66 21.47
C SER A 252 5.76 18.05 22.61
N PHE A 253 4.45 17.88 22.43
CA PHE A 253 3.59 17.23 23.41
C PHE A 253 4.05 15.79 23.72
N ILE A 254 4.34 15.01 22.68
CA ILE A 254 4.86 13.65 22.78
C ILE A 254 6.17 13.60 23.58
N ASP A 255 7.10 14.51 23.28
CA ASP A 255 8.41 14.60 23.93
C ASP A 255 8.30 15.04 25.40
N TYR A 256 7.49 16.08 25.65
CA TYR A 256 7.27 16.64 26.99
C TYR A 256 6.71 15.59 27.97
N TYR A 257 5.69 14.86 27.53
CA TYR A 257 5.07 13.79 28.34
C TYR A 257 5.79 12.44 28.24
N LYS A 258 6.87 12.36 27.45
CA LYS A 258 7.64 11.13 27.20
C LYS A 258 6.74 9.96 26.78
N ILE A 259 5.78 10.24 25.90
CA ILE A 259 4.71 9.30 25.54
C ILE A 259 5.29 8.01 24.97
N LYS A 260 6.36 8.07 24.17
CA LYS A 260 7.05 6.89 23.65
C LYS A 260 7.49 5.88 24.74
N LYS A 261 7.77 6.34 25.96
CA LYS A 261 8.13 5.47 27.11
C LYS A 261 6.91 5.00 27.90
N ASN A 262 5.77 5.66 27.74
CA ASN A 262 4.56 5.49 28.55
C ASN A 262 3.30 5.39 27.68
N SER A 263 3.39 4.82 26.48
CA SER A 263 2.29 4.86 25.50
C SER A 263 1.05 4.15 26.02
N SER A 264 1.23 3.13 26.86
CA SER A 264 0.16 2.40 27.55
C SER A 264 -0.69 3.25 28.51
N LYS A 265 -0.20 4.44 28.90
CA LYS A 265 -0.98 5.42 29.68
C LYS A 265 -2.06 6.10 28.82
N TYR A 266 -1.95 6.03 27.50
CA TYR A 266 -2.89 6.63 26.57
C TYR A 266 -3.75 5.51 25.96
N ALA A 267 -5.07 5.70 25.98
CA ALA A 267 -6.01 4.76 25.38
C ALA A 267 -6.02 4.91 23.86
N TYR A 268 -6.10 6.16 23.40
CA TYR A 268 -6.09 6.53 21.99
C TYR A 268 -5.88 8.05 21.83
N PHE A 269 -5.62 8.45 20.58
CA PHE A 269 -5.69 9.83 20.08
C PHE A 269 -6.69 9.91 18.91
N ILE A 270 -7.64 10.85 18.98
CA ILE A 270 -8.47 11.22 17.82
C ILE A 270 -8.02 12.58 17.35
N ASP A 271 -7.52 12.65 16.12
CA ASP A 271 -7.23 13.90 15.45
C ASP A 271 -8.46 14.38 14.70
N VAL A 272 -8.83 15.64 14.87
CA VAL A 272 -9.97 16.27 14.20
C VAL A 272 -9.41 17.35 13.30
N ASP A 273 -9.40 17.08 12.00
CA ASP A 273 -8.74 17.94 11.02
C ASP A 273 -9.56 18.12 9.76
N ALA A 274 -9.51 19.31 9.17
CA ALA A 274 -10.17 19.64 7.92
C ALA A 274 -11.64 19.13 7.88
N ILE A 275 -12.54 19.75 8.65
CA ILE A 275 -13.95 19.34 8.76
C ILE A 275 -14.96 20.44 8.42
N GLY A 276 -16.16 20.04 8.01
CA GLY A 276 -17.29 20.92 7.73
C GLY A 276 -17.31 21.51 6.33
N TYR A 277 -16.49 21.04 5.37
CA TYR A 277 -16.50 21.60 4.02
C TYR A 277 -17.81 21.27 3.29
N LYS A 278 -18.36 22.26 2.58
CA LYS A 278 -19.59 22.09 1.80
C LYS A 278 -19.49 20.92 0.84
N ASN A 279 -20.50 20.04 0.85
CA ASN A 279 -20.57 18.82 0.04
C ASN A 279 -19.49 17.76 0.34
N ALA A 280 -18.79 17.85 1.47
CA ALA A 280 -17.88 16.80 1.95
C ALA A 280 -18.48 16.14 3.20
N LEU A 281 -18.63 14.81 3.18
CA LEU A 281 -19.05 14.04 4.36
C LEU A 281 -17.81 13.63 5.16
N PRO A 282 -17.92 13.51 6.49
CA PRO A 282 -16.81 13.03 7.29
C PRO A 282 -16.40 11.62 6.87
N ILE A 283 -15.11 11.37 7.01
CA ILE A 283 -14.40 10.12 6.79
C ILE A 283 -13.42 9.89 7.94
N ILE A 284 -13.06 8.64 8.12
CA ILE A 284 -11.93 8.22 8.95
C ILE A 284 -10.75 8.03 8.01
N GLN A 285 -9.68 8.78 8.17
CA GLN A 285 -8.46 8.51 7.42
C GLN A 285 -7.48 7.68 8.28
N THR A 286 -6.99 6.59 7.71
CA THR A 286 -6.02 5.70 8.35
C THR A 286 -4.77 5.66 7.50
N TYR A 287 -3.63 6.05 8.06
CA TYR A 287 -2.36 6.02 7.34
C TYR A 287 -1.58 4.74 7.64
N PRO A 288 -0.96 4.11 6.63
CA PRO A 288 0.11 3.15 6.89
C PRO A 288 1.27 3.87 7.59
N TYR A 289 1.77 3.34 8.68
CA TYR A 289 2.98 3.85 9.35
C TYR A 289 3.92 2.70 9.69
N GLU A 290 5.21 3.00 9.80
CA GLU A 290 6.22 2.04 10.21
C GLU A 290 6.47 2.14 11.72
N HIS A 291 6.41 1.00 12.41
CA HIS A 291 6.80 0.87 13.82
C HIS A 291 7.44 -0.50 14.05
N ASN A 292 8.66 -0.52 14.61
CA ASN A 292 9.43 -1.75 14.87
C ASN A 292 9.51 -2.70 13.65
N HIS A 293 9.75 -2.13 12.46
CA HIS A 293 9.85 -2.78 11.16
C HIS A 293 8.55 -3.44 10.66
N GLN A 294 7.41 -3.01 11.18
CA GLN A 294 6.08 -3.44 10.72
C GLN A 294 5.29 -2.26 10.17
N THR A 295 4.59 -2.46 9.05
CA THR A 295 3.58 -1.50 8.59
C THR A 295 2.29 -1.74 9.34
N LEU A 296 1.92 -0.76 10.15
CA LEU A 296 0.70 -0.73 10.95
C LEU A 296 -0.26 0.32 10.38
N PHE A 297 -1.51 0.24 10.81
CA PHE A 297 -2.57 1.21 10.51
C PHE A 297 -3.24 1.60 11.83
N SER A 298 -4.16 2.57 11.78
CA SER A 298 -5.09 2.80 12.89
C SER A 298 -5.71 1.47 13.34
N PRO A 299 -5.64 1.14 14.63
CA PRO A 299 -6.08 -0.15 15.13
C PRO A 299 -7.55 -0.41 14.80
N ARG A 300 -7.83 -1.63 14.34
CA ARG A 300 -9.19 -2.01 13.90
C ARG A 300 -10.27 -1.72 14.93
N TRP A 301 -9.99 -1.95 16.21
CA TRP A 301 -10.98 -1.70 17.27
C TRP A 301 -11.40 -0.22 17.36
N LEU A 302 -10.47 0.70 17.10
CA LEU A 302 -10.69 2.14 17.15
C LEU A 302 -11.52 2.58 15.95
N VAL A 303 -11.17 2.08 14.76
CA VAL A 303 -11.93 2.28 13.52
C VAL A 303 -13.35 1.72 13.64
N ASP A 304 -13.49 0.46 14.08
CA ASP A 304 -14.79 -0.21 14.25
C ASP A 304 -15.67 0.54 15.25
N ARG A 305 -15.08 1.12 16.31
CA ARG A 305 -15.82 1.92 17.30
C ARG A 305 -16.32 3.24 16.70
N MET A 306 -15.48 3.95 15.94
CA MET A 306 -15.89 5.18 15.26
C MET A 306 -16.98 4.92 14.22
N ILE A 307 -16.89 3.83 13.45
CA ILE A 307 -17.95 3.39 12.53
C ILE A 307 -19.27 3.13 13.28
N GLN A 308 -19.22 2.43 14.41
CA GLN A 308 -20.42 2.18 15.21
C GLN A 308 -21.07 3.47 15.72
N SER A 309 -20.26 4.43 16.17
CA SER A 309 -20.73 5.75 16.57
C SER A 309 -21.36 6.50 15.41
N ALA A 310 -20.77 6.40 14.20
CA ALA A 310 -21.34 7.01 13.01
C ALA A 310 -22.71 6.45 12.62
N TYR A 311 -22.91 5.14 12.74
CA TYR A 311 -24.22 4.51 12.48
C TYR A 311 -25.31 4.93 13.47
N GLN A 312 -24.98 5.54 14.62
CA GLN A 312 -25.98 6.16 15.51
C GLN A 312 -26.46 7.52 14.99
N VAL A 313 -25.71 8.14 14.09
CA VAL A 313 -25.95 9.51 13.59
C VAL A 313 -26.51 9.49 12.17
N THR A 314 -25.94 8.66 11.29
CA THR A 314 -26.29 8.59 9.87
C THR A 314 -26.56 7.14 9.46
N LEU A 315 -27.48 6.94 8.50
CA LEU A 315 -27.77 5.61 7.98
C LEU A 315 -26.59 5.01 7.21
N ASP A 316 -25.82 5.86 6.54
CA ASP A 316 -24.67 5.45 5.73
C ASP A 316 -23.39 5.28 6.57
N GLY A 317 -23.41 5.67 7.85
CA GLY A 317 -22.26 5.66 8.73
C GLY A 317 -21.20 6.68 8.31
N ILE A 318 -19.94 6.27 8.37
CA ILE A 318 -18.77 7.09 8.02
C ILE A 318 -17.87 6.30 7.06
N GLY A 319 -17.29 6.98 6.06
CA GLY A 319 -16.32 6.36 5.16
C GLY A 319 -15.01 6.05 5.88
N VAL A 320 -14.27 5.01 5.45
CA VAL A 320 -12.91 4.74 5.94
C VAL A 320 -11.93 4.82 4.78
N GLY A 321 -11.07 5.85 4.83
CA GLY A 321 -10.12 6.24 3.81
C GLY A 321 -10.80 6.56 2.48
N ASN A 322 -9.99 6.74 1.45
CA ASN A 322 -10.48 6.64 0.09
C ASN A 322 -10.23 5.22 -0.44
N PRO A 323 -11.25 4.50 -0.92
CA PRO A 323 -11.06 3.21 -1.62
C PRO A 323 -10.19 3.33 -2.88
N LYS A 324 -9.82 4.54 -3.31
CA LYS A 324 -8.93 4.85 -4.44
C LYS A 324 -7.47 5.06 -4.04
N ILE A 325 -7.08 4.94 -2.77
CA ILE A 325 -5.66 4.93 -2.36
C ILE A 325 -4.94 3.83 -3.14
N GLY A 326 -4.15 4.26 -4.13
CA GLY A 326 -3.45 3.38 -5.05
C GLY A 326 -2.43 2.53 -4.31
N LEU A 327 -2.22 1.29 -4.78
CA LEU A 327 -1.18 0.39 -4.28
C LEU A 327 0.20 1.07 -4.31
N SER A 328 0.43 1.93 -5.29
CA SER A 328 1.61 2.82 -5.38
C SER A 328 1.80 3.65 -4.13
N LEU A 329 0.78 4.31 -3.59
CA LEU A 329 0.92 5.16 -2.40
C LEU A 329 1.15 4.33 -1.13
N MET A 330 0.50 3.17 -0.97
CA MET A 330 0.74 2.23 0.14
C MET A 330 2.11 1.54 0.03
N TYR A 331 2.57 1.30 -1.18
CA TYR A 331 3.90 0.77 -1.46
C TYR A 331 4.98 1.83 -1.23
N GLN A 332 4.77 3.06 -1.71
CA GLN A 332 5.61 4.21 -1.42
C GLN A 332 5.61 4.49 0.09
N ALA A 333 4.49 4.23 0.75
CA ALA A 333 4.37 4.31 2.19
C ALA A 333 5.28 3.31 2.92
N HIS A 334 5.13 2.05 2.55
CA HIS A 334 5.92 0.95 3.09
C HIS A 334 7.42 1.09 2.74
N ARG A 335 7.74 1.51 1.51
CA ARG A 335 9.10 1.53 0.95
C ARG A 335 9.91 2.76 1.35
N TYR A 336 9.29 3.93 1.42
CA TYR A 336 10.03 5.16 1.71
C TYR A 336 10.10 5.51 3.19
N HIS A 337 9.67 4.60 4.07
CA HIS A 337 9.55 4.86 5.50
C HIS A 337 8.86 6.21 5.73
N LEU A 338 7.52 6.23 5.69
CA LEU A 338 6.71 7.45 5.87
C LEU A 338 6.97 8.28 7.14
N LEU A 339 7.98 7.96 7.94
CA LEU A 339 8.61 8.80 8.96
C LEU A 339 8.78 10.29 8.56
N SER A 340 8.75 10.62 7.26
CA SER A 340 8.87 11.97 6.72
C SER A 340 7.69 12.43 5.86
N ILE A 341 6.48 11.90 6.04
CA ILE A 341 5.34 12.55 5.39
C ILE A 341 5.04 13.86 6.11
N SER A 342 5.27 14.99 5.44
CA SER A 342 4.70 16.29 5.79
C SER A 342 3.17 16.37 5.56
N TYR A 343 2.45 15.25 5.53
CA TYR A 343 1.01 15.09 5.33
C TYR A 343 0.36 14.22 6.43
N LEU A 344 1.13 13.83 7.46
CA LEU A 344 0.53 13.32 8.68
C LEU A 344 0.25 14.56 9.52
N SER A 345 -1.01 14.71 9.91
CA SER A 345 -1.44 15.76 10.81
C SER A 345 -0.90 15.46 12.22
N ASP A 346 -1.53 16.00 13.25
CA ASP A 346 -1.12 15.76 14.63
C ASP A 346 -1.24 14.28 15.07
N ASP A 347 -1.93 13.43 14.30
CA ASP A 347 -2.03 11.98 14.52
C ASP A 347 -0.69 11.22 14.34
N GLY A 348 0.18 11.70 13.46
CA GLY A 348 1.45 11.07 13.13
C GLY A 348 2.36 10.87 14.35
N PRO A 349 2.69 11.93 15.11
CA PRO A 349 3.54 11.83 16.32
C PRO A 349 3.02 10.87 17.40
N PHE A 350 1.69 10.80 17.60
CA PHE A 350 1.08 9.84 18.53
C PHE A 350 1.24 8.41 18.05
N THR A 351 0.95 8.20 16.77
CA THR A 351 1.03 6.89 16.11
C THR A 351 2.45 6.31 16.19
N TRP A 352 3.47 7.12 15.88
CA TRP A 352 4.88 6.70 15.97
C TRP A 352 5.37 6.46 17.40
N SER A 353 4.68 7.03 18.38
CA SER A 353 4.94 6.80 19.80
C SER A 353 4.25 5.57 20.35
N GLY A 354 3.52 4.83 19.51
CA GLY A 354 2.79 3.61 19.89
C GLY A 354 1.49 3.89 20.62
N VAL A 355 0.88 5.06 20.39
CA VAL A 355 -0.50 5.36 20.81
C VAL A 355 -1.44 5.03 19.65
N ASP A 356 -2.56 4.38 19.96
CA ASP A 356 -3.59 4.07 18.98
C ASP A 356 -4.22 5.39 18.49
N SER A 357 -4.04 5.74 17.22
CA SER A 357 -4.54 7.02 16.67
C SER A 357 -5.47 6.86 15.48
N LEU A 358 -6.35 7.84 15.28
CA LEU A 358 -7.29 7.90 14.16
C LEU A 358 -7.52 9.36 13.76
N LEU A 359 -7.49 9.65 12.46
CA LEU A 359 -7.84 10.96 11.91
C LEU A 359 -9.32 10.98 11.48
N LEU A 360 -10.08 11.92 12.03
CA LEU A 360 -11.44 12.27 11.65
C LEU A 360 -11.40 13.56 10.82
N THR A 361 -11.78 13.47 9.56
CA THR A 361 -11.69 14.57 8.59
C THR A 361 -12.82 14.47 7.56
N ASP A 362 -13.09 15.49 6.77
CA ASP A 362 -13.85 15.34 5.51
C ASP A 362 -12.99 15.61 4.26
N LEU A 363 -11.70 15.85 4.47
CA LEU A 363 -10.69 15.95 3.44
C LEU A 363 -9.98 14.61 3.25
N ASP A 364 -10.17 14.01 2.09
CA ASP A 364 -9.24 12.97 1.66
C ASP A 364 -7.93 13.62 1.18
N ILE A 365 -6.88 13.56 2.00
CA ILE A 365 -5.58 14.18 1.68
C ILE A 365 -4.97 13.68 0.36
N PHE A 366 -5.37 12.49 -0.12
CA PHE A 366 -4.77 11.88 -1.31
C PHE A 366 -5.52 12.16 -2.62
N TYR A 367 -6.85 12.19 -2.59
CA TYR A 367 -7.67 12.39 -3.79
C TYR A 367 -8.83 13.36 -3.60
N GLY A 368 -8.98 13.90 -2.40
CA GLY A 368 -9.96 14.92 -2.06
C GLY A 368 -9.79 16.12 -2.98
N LYS A 369 -10.94 16.68 -3.37
CA LYS A 369 -11.01 17.92 -4.14
C LYS A 369 -11.67 18.96 -3.28
N ASN A 370 -11.01 19.38 -2.20
CA ASN A 370 -11.28 20.71 -1.67
C ASN A 370 -10.42 21.69 -2.51
N PRO A 371 -11.02 22.46 -3.44
CA PRO A 371 -10.28 23.45 -4.23
C PRO A 371 -9.72 24.59 -3.39
N ASP A 372 -10.17 24.77 -2.16
CA ASP A 372 -9.78 25.84 -1.24
C ASP A 372 -8.69 25.43 -0.24
N TYR A 373 -8.40 24.12 -0.10
CA TYR A 373 -7.39 23.61 0.84
C TYR A 373 -6.01 24.26 0.64
N HIS A 374 -5.38 24.69 1.75
CA HIS A 374 -4.14 25.48 1.78
C HIS A 374 -4.17 26.80 0.96
N LYS A 375 -5.35 27.35 0.65
CA LYS A 375 -5.50 28.62 -0.09
C LYS A 375 -6.20 29.68 0.74
N GLN A 376 -5.96 30.93 0.37
CA GLN A 376 -6.66 32.10 0.93
C GLN A 376 -8.17 32.09 0.71
N THR A 377 -8.67 31.24 -0.19
CA THR A 377 -10.12 31.05 -0.41
C THR A 377 -10.75 30.12 0.62
N ASP A 378 -9.97 29.50 1.52
CA ASP A 378 -10.51 28.71 2.63
C ASP A 378 -11.08 29.59 3.74
N LEU A 379 -12.33 30.01 3.53
CA LEU A 379 -13.06 31.01 4.32
C LEU A 379 -14.33 30.40 4.95
N PRO A 380 -14.92 31.03 5.99
CA PRO A 380 -16.06 30.47 6.73
C PRO A 380 -17.28 30.16 5.86
N ASN A 381 -17.47 30.88 4.75
CA ASN A 381 -18.55 30.64 3.81
C ASN A 381 -18.43 29.31 3.02
N ASN A 382 -17.30 28.61 3.15
CA ASN A 382 -17.14 27.25 2.64
C ASN A 382 -17.64 26.18 3.60
N LEU A 383 -17.94 26.55 4.86
CA LEU A 383 -18.40 25.62 5.86
C LEU A 383 -19.91 25.39 5.77
N ASP A 384 -20.32 24.17 6.06
CA ASP A 384 -21.71 23.73 6.13
C ASP A 384 -22.05 23.30 7.56
N ALA A 385 -23.06 23.95 8.14
CA ALA A 385 -23.46 23.71 9.52
C ALA A 385 -24.03 22.30 9.73
N ASP A 386 -24.74 21.74 8.74
CA ASP A 386 -25.31 20.39 8.85
C ASP A 386 -24.19 19.33 8.81
N HIS A 387 -23.15 19.55 8.01
CA HIS A 387 -21.98 18.66 7.95
C HIS A 387 -21.14 18.72 9.24
N LEU A 388 -20.93 19.93 9.78
CA LEU A 388 -20.32 20.10 11.10
C LEU A 388 -21.17 19.43 12.18
N LYS A 389 -22.50 19.54 12.08
CA LYS A 389 -23.41 18.90 13.03
C LYS A 389 -23.29 17.39 13.00
N ILE A 390 -23.27 16.78 11.81
CA ILE A 390 -23.03 15.33 11.65
C ILE A 390 -21.71 14.94 12.30
N THR A 391 -20.61 15.61 11.94
CA THR A 391 -19.27 15.30 12.48
C THR A 391 -19.23 15.43 14.01
N SER A 392 -19.83 16.49 14.55
CA SER A 392 -19.94 16.72 15.99
C SER A 392 -20.67 15.59 16.70
N ASN A 393 -21.80 15.15 16.15
CA ASN A 393 -22.59 14.06 16.72
C ASN A 393 -21.84 12.73 16.65
N ILE A 394 -21.10 12.46 15.56
CA ILE A 394 -20.29 11.23 15.43
C ILE A 394 -19.22 11.21 16.54
N LEU A 395 -18.47 12.31 16.69
CA LEU A 395 -17.47 12.45 17.74
C LEU A 395 -18.10 12.31 19.13
N SER A 396 -19.25 12.95 19.37
CA SER A 396 -20.03 12.85 20.59
C SER A 396 -20.34 11.40 20.98
N HIS A 397 -20.96 10.66 20.06
CA HIS A 397 -21.29 9.25 20.26
C HIS A 397 -20.04 8.39 20.47
N PHE A 398 -18.92 8.73 19.82
CA PHE A 398 -17.64 8.05 20.04
C PHE A 398 -17.10 8.29 21.46
N LEU A 399 -17.09 9.54 21.93
CA LEU A 399 -16.64 9.86 23.29
C LEU A 399 -17.51 9.16 24.34
N LEU A 400 -18.84 9.21 24.19
CA LEU A 400 -19.77 8.53 25.09
C LEU A 400 -19.58 7.00 25.08
N SER A 401 -19.32 6.41 23.90
CA SER A 401 -19.06 4.97 23.79
C SER A 401 -17.75 4.53 24.49
N THR A 402 -16.87 5.47 24.79
CA THR A 402 -15.55 5.21 25.39
C THR A 402 -15.41 5.72 26.83
N ILE A 403 -16.50 6.17 27.46
CA ILE A 403 -16.50 6.82 28.79
C ILE A 403 -16.04 5.93 29.94
N SER A 404 -15.79 4.65 29.70
CA SER A 404 -15.27 3.70 30.69
C SER A 404 -14.13 2.88 30.11
N ASP A 405 -13.17 2.46 30.93
CA ASP A 405 -12.06 1.60 30.48
C ASP A 405 -12.54 0.20 30.06
N TYR A 406 -13.73 -0.24 30.51
CA TYR A 406 -14.35 -1.49 30.04
C TYR A 406 -14.72 -1.47 28.55
N SER A 407 -14.84 -0.29 27.96
CA SER A 407 -15.10 -0.12 26.53
C SER A 407 -13.85 -0.33 25.65
N LEU A 408 -12.67 -0.25 26.27
CA LEU A 408 -11.39 -0.44 25.62
C LEU A 408 -11.10 -1.93 25.47
N PRO A 409 -10.36 -2.37 24.44
CA PRO A 409 -9.91 -3.74 24.36
C PRO A 409 -9.07 -4.10 25.60
N ASN A 410 -9.20 -5.33 26.10
CA ASN A 410 -8.30 -5.87 27.13
C ASN A 410 -6.87 -6.02 26.56
N ILE A 411 -6.11 -4.93 26.54
CA ILE A 411 -4.76 -4.88 25.97
C ILE A 411 -3.76 -5.64 26.86
N ASP A 412 -4.02 -5.76 28.17
CA ASP A 412 -3.09 -6.36 29.15
C ASP A 412 -2.81 -7.86 28.91
N LEU A 413 -3.66 -8.55 28.14
CA LEU A 413 -3.41 -9.95 27.78
C LEU A 413 -2.35 -10.13 26.69
N LYS A 414 -2.06 -9.11 25.86
CA LYS A 414 -1.09 -9.24 24.75
C LYS A 414 0.37 -9.15 25.20
N GLN A 415 0.69 -8.38 26.24
CA GLN A 415 2.09 -8.23 26.68
C GLN A 415 2.59 -9.38 27.56
N ASN A 416 1.71 -10.06 28.31
CA ASN A 416 2.12 -11.17 29.18
C ASN A 416 2.21 -12.54 28.46
N ASN A 417 1.47 -12.75 27.37
CA ASN A 417 1.48 -14.05 26.69
C ASN A 417 2.73 -14.31 25.84
N ASN A 418 3.46 -13.27 25.40
CA ASN A 418 4.72 -13.45 24.67
C ASN A 418 5.88 -13.94 25.55
N ASN A 419 5.78 -13.85 26.88
CA ASN A 419 6.82 -14.34 27.80
C ASN A 419 6.51 -15.71 28.42
N ASN A 420 5.27 -16.22 28.32
CA ASN A 420 4.86 -17.45 29.02
C ASN A 420 4.39 -18.61 28.11
N GLN A 421 4.33 -18.44 26.79
CA GLN A 421 3.89 -19.49 25.85
C GLN A 421 4.98 -20.52 25.46
N ILE A 422 5.85 -20.94 26.38
CA ILE A 422 6.72 -22.13 26.20
C ILE A 422 6.30 -23.30 27.12
N ILE A 423 5.38 -23.12 28.07
CA ILE A 423 5.04 -24.18 29.02
C ILE A 423 3.52 -24.33 29.14
N ASN A 424 3.04 -25.53 28.76
CA ASN A 424 1.70 -26.10 28.92
C ASN A 424 0.72 -26.00 27.74
N ASN A 425 0.87 -26.92 26.79
CA ASN A 425 -0.25 -27.54 26.07
C ASN A 425 -0.53 -28.90 26.72
N ASN A 426 -1.76 -29.15 27.19
CA ASN A 426 -2.49 -30.42 27.01
C ASN A 426 -3.88 -30.40 27.66
N ASN A 427 -4.83 -31.02 26.94
CA ASN A 427 -6.17 -31.49 27.34
C ASN A 427 -7.35 -30.50 27.24
N ASN A 428 -8.08 -30.53 26.13
CA ASN A 428 -9.38 -31.25 26.04
C ASN A 428 -10.16 -30.84 24.77
N ASN A 429 -10.57 -31.85 23.99
CA ASN A 429 -11.56 -31.73 22.91
C ASN A 429 -12.72 -32.67 23.24
N ASN A 430 -13.97 -32.22 23.09
CA ASN A 430 -15.08 -33.05 22.59
C ASN A 430 -16.37 -32.26 22.30
N ASN A 431 -16.94 -32.57 21.12
CA ASN A 431 -18.37 -32.63 20.74
C ASN A 431 -19.22 -31.35 20.59
N ASN A 432 -19.69 -31.05 19.36
CA ASN A 432 -20.99 -31.54 18.85
C ASN A 432 -21.39 -30.94 17.47
N ASN A 433 -21.99 -31.80 16.63
CA ASN A 433 -22.69 -31.49 15.38
C ASN A 433 -24.18 -31.17 15.63
N ASN A 434 -24.82 -30.35 14.79
CA ASN A 434 -26.07 -30.70 14.06
C ASN A 434 -26.69 -29.54 13.23
N ASN A 435 -26.92 -29.84 11.95
CA ASN A 435 -28.09 -29.57 11.08
C ASN A 435 -28.92 -28.27 11.17
N ASN A 436 -29.16 -27.60 10.03
CA ASN A 436 -30.40 -27.78 9.25
C ASN A 436 -30.49 -26.93 7.97
N ASN A 437 -31.06 -27.56 6.93
CA ASN A 437 -31.50 -27.00 5.66
C ASN A 437 -32.76 -26.11 5.81
N ASN A 438 -33.00 -25.18 4.87
CA ASN A 438 -34.30 -25.10 4.18
C ASN A 438 -34.30 -24.21 2.91
N ASN A 439 -35.09 -24.67 1.95
CA ASN A 439 -35.30 -24.20 0.58
C ASN A 439 -36.14 -22.92 0.47
N ILE A 440 -35.88 -22.06 -0.53
CA ILE A 440 -36.88 -21.16 -1.12
C ILE A 440 -36.72 -21.09 -2.65
N SER A 441 -37.90 -21.03 -3.27
CA SER A 441 -38.36 -21.30 -4.63
C SER A 441 -37.96 -20.35 -5.77
N GLN A 442 -37.96 -20.92 -6.97
CA GLN A 442 -37.80 -20.29 -8.28
C GLN A 442 -39.09 -19.58 -8.76
N SER A 443 -38.91 -18.48 -9.50
CA SER A 443 -39.88 -18.01 -10.52
C SER A 443 -39.15 -17.76 -11.85
N LEU A 444 -39.54 -18.48 -12.89
CA LEU A 444 -39.03 -18.38 -14.26
C LEU A 444 -39.70 -17.23 -15.01
N ASN A 445 -38.91 -16.41 -15.71
CA ASN A 445 -39.42 -15.60 -16.81
C ASN A 445 -38.41 -15.56 -17.97
N ASN A 446 -38.94 -15.66 -19.19
CA ASN A 446 -38.22 -15.91 -20.44
C ASN A 446 -37.41 -14.69 -20.93
N GLN A 447 -36.08 -14.84 -21.00
CA GLN A 447 -35.19 -14.06 -21.87
C GLN A 447 -34.16 -15.00 -22.53
N SER A 448 -34.64 -15.80 -23.49
CA SER A 448 -33.81 -16.73 -24.24
C SER A 448 -32.84 -15.98 -25.17
N ILE A 449 -31.60 -16.46 -25.23
CA ILE A 449 -30.43 -16.02 -26.01
C ILE A 449 -29.36 -15.27 -25.17
N TRP A 450 -29.74 -14.42 -24.21
CA TRP A 450 -28.78 -13.81 -23.26
C TRP A 450 -28.66 -14.54 -21.91
N ASN A 451 -29.52 -15.53 -21.66
CA ASN A 451 -29.57 -16.29 -20.40
C ASN A 451 -28.71 -17.55 -20.36
N ASN A 452 -27.74 -17.74 -21.25
CA ASN A 452 -26.78 -18.84 -21.07
C ASN A 452 -25.98 -18.55 -19.78
N PRO A 453 -26.12 -19.34 -18.71
CA PRO A 453 -25.48 -19.06 -17.43
C PRO A 453 -23.95 -19.03 -17.55
N MET A 454 -23.38 -19.79 -18.49
CA MET A 454 -21.95 -19.73 -18.79
C MET A 454 -21.57 -18.44 -19.53
N LEU A 455 -22.39 -17.92 -20.44
CA LEU A 455 -22.11 -16.67 -21.14
C LEU A 455 -22.31 -15.45 -20.22
N ARG A 456 -23.29 -15.52 -19.30
CA ARG A 456 -23.50 -14.49 -18.28
C ARG A 456 -22.41 -14.52 -17.23
N LEU A 457 -22.02 -15.69 -16.76
CA LEU A 457 -20.84 -15.86 -15.89
C LEU A 457 -19.58 -15.38 -16.61
N PHE A 458 -19.40 -15.70 -17.90
CA PHE A 458 -18.25 -15.23 -18.67
C PHE A 458 -18.28 -13.73 -18.90
N ASN A 459 -19.41 -13.11 -19.22
CA ASN A 459 -19.51 -11.65 -19.34
C ASN A 459 -19.40 -10.95 -17.99
N GLN A 460 -19.89 -11.52 -16.89
CA GLN A 460 -19.70 -10.97 -15.55
C GLN A 460 -18.26 -11.12 -15.09
N LEU A 461 -17.63 -12.26 -15.36
CA LEU A 461 -16.21 -12.49 -15.10
C LEU A 461 -15.36 -11.63 -16.01
N PHE A 462 -15.69 -11.47 -17.29
CA PHE A 462 -14.96 -10.66 -18.25
C PHE A 462 -15.16 -9.18 -18.01
N ASN A 463 -16.36 -8.70 -17.71
CA ASN A 463 -16.58 -7.31 -17.29
C ASN A 463 -15.99 -7.05 -15.90
N SER A 464 -16.01 -8.03 -14.97
CA SER A 464 -15.27 -7.90 -13.71
C SER A 464 -13.77 -7.95 -13.95
N LEU A 465 -13.27 -8.73 -14.91
CA LEU A 465 -11.86 -8.83 -15.28
C LEU A 465 -11.41 -7.57 -16.05
N ILE A 466 -12.25 -6.99 -16.90
CA ILE A 466 -12.02 -5.73 -17.62
C ILE A 466 -12.10 -4.58 -16.62
N ASP A 467 -13.08 -4.55 -15.72
CA ASP A 467 -13.13 -3.60 -14.62
C ASP A 467 -11.93 -3.80 -13.67
N LEU A 468 -11.47 -5.04 -13.46
CA LEU A 468 -10.26 -5.40 -12.71
C LEU A 468 -8.98 -5.13 -13.50
N LEU A 469 -8.98 -4.99 -14.82
CA LEU A 469 -7.78 -4.74 -15.61
C LEU A 469 -7.68 -3.26 -16.03
N PHE A 470 -8.81 -2.54 -16.07
CA PHE A 470 -8.92 -1.19 -16.63
C PHE A 470 -9.58 -0.17 -15.69
N SER A 471 -10.26 -0.58 -14.61
CA SER A 471 -10.67 0.35 -13.54
C SER A 471 -9.70 0.21 -12.37
N GLY A 472 -8.85 1.22 -12.17
CA GLY A 472 -7.88 1.24 -11.06
C GLY A 472 -8.53 1.06 -9.68
N ASN A 473 -9.83 1.32 -9.56
CA ASN A 473 -10.62 1.23 -8.33
C ASN A 473 -10.94 -0.22 -7.89
N LYS A 474 -10.99 -1.22 -8.80
CA LYS A 474 -11.31 -2.63 -8.44
C LYS A 474 -10.10 -3.59 -8.42
N GLN A 475 -8.95 -3.20 -8.99
CA GLN A 475 -7.66 -3.86 -8.80
C GLN A 475 -7.26 -3.93 -7.33
N TYR A 476 -7.56 -2.86 -6.61
CA TYR A 476 -7.24 -2.67 -5.21
C TYR A 476 -8.05 -3.59 -4.27
N LEU A 477 -9.38 -3.70 -4.46
CA LEU A 477 -10.26 -4.53 -3.63
C LEU A 477 -10.16 -6.03 -3.87
N SER A 478 -9.40 -6.48 -4.87
CA SER A 478 -9.20 -7.91 -5.17
C SER A 478 -7.81 -8.41 -4.76
N ILE A 479 -6.81 -7.53 -4.69
CA ILE A 479 -5.48 -7.83 -4.14
C ILE A 479 -5.42 -7.50 -2.63
N GLY A 480 -6.10 -6.44 -2.16
CA GLY A 480 -6.17 -6.09 -0.73
C GLY A 480 -6.72 -7.19 0.21
N PRO A 481 -7.69 -8.03 -0.19
CA PRO A 481 -8.14 -9.17 0.62
C PRO A 481 -7.24 -10.40 0.47
N LEU A 482 -6.43 -10.49 -0.59
CA LEU A 482 -5.36 -11.47 -0.65
C LEU A 482 -4.28 -10.96 0.28
N CYS A 483 -4.39 -11.32 1.57
CA CYS A 483 -3.39 -11.05 2.61
C CYS A 483 -2.09 -11.80 2.28
N LEU A 484 -1.48 -11.53 1.13
CA LEU A 484 -0.24 -12.10 0.67
C LEU A 484 0.85 -11.33 1.39
N GLY A 485 1.49 -11.99 2.33
CA GLY A 485 2.67 -11.45 2.97
C GLY A 485 3.80 -11.27 1.95
N PHE A 486 4.85 -10.57 2.37
CA PHE A 486 6.10 -10.44 1.62
C PHE A 486 6.58 -11.78 1.04
N PHE A 487 6.58 -12.85 1.86
CA PHE A 487 6.99 -14.18 1.43
C PHE A 487 6.05 -14.83 0.41
N ASP A 488 4.74 -14.56 0.48
CA ASP A 488 3.78 -15.08 -0.50
C ASP A 488 4.02 -14.43 -1.86
N LEU A 489 4.23 -13.12 -1.89
CA LEU A 489 4.51 -12.38 -3.13
C LEU A 489 5.85 -12.81 -3.77
N ILE A 490 6.90 -13.02 -2.97
CA ILE A 490 8.16 -13.60 -3.48
C ILE A 490 7.89 -15.00 -4.04
N SER A 491 7.19 -15.85 -3.29
CA SER A 491 6.92 -17.23 -3.70
C SER A 491 6.16 -17.30 -5.01
N ILE A 492 5.12 -16.47 -5.16
CA ILE A 492 4.34 -16.40 -6.41
C ILE A 492 5.21 -15.84 -7.54
N SER A 493 6.01 -14.81 -7.30
CA SER A 493 6.93 -14.25 -8.32
C SER A 493 7.91 -15.31 -8.83
N LEU A 494 8.54 -16.05 -7.92
CA LEU A 494 9.46 -17.14 -8.27
C LEU A 494 8.75 -18.30 -8.97
N LEU A 495 7.50 -18.62 -8.60
CA LEU A 495 6.68 -19.59 -9.33
C LEU A 495 6.42 -19.13 -10.76
N LEU A 496 5.96 -17.90 -10.96
CA LEU A 496 5.68 -17.34 -12.28
C LEU A 496 6.93 -17.34 -13.15
N LEU A 497 8.08 -16.92 -12.61
CA LEU A 497 9.37 -16.96 -13.29
C LEU A 497 9.81 -18.39 -13.63
N SER A 498 9.56 -19.35 -12.73
CA SER A 498 9.84 -20.76 -12.98
C SER A 498 8.98 -21.31 -14.12
N ILE A 499 7.69 -20.99 -14.15
CA ILE A 499 6.78 -21.36 -15.25
C ILE A 499 7.31 -20.77 -16.56
N ILE A 500 7.62 -19.47 -16.60
CA ILE A 500 8.19 -18.81 -17.79
C ILE A 500 9.48 -19.50 -18.24
N TYR A 501 10.35 -19.87 -17.31
CA TYR A 501 11.59 -20.57 -17.60
C TYR A 501 11.34 -21.93 -18.28
N TYR A 502 10.47 -22.75 -17.69
CA TYR A 502 10.20 -24.10 -18.20
C TYR A 502 9.41 -24.10 -19.51
N THR A 503 8.43 -23.20 -19.68
CA THR A 503 7.57 -23.18 -20.88
C THR A 503 8.21 -22.42 -22.03
N SER A 504 8.73 -21.23 -21.77
CA SER A 504 9.10 -20.30 -22.84
C SER A 504 10.60 -20.25 -23.08
N PHE A 505 11.40 -20.16 -22.02
CA PHE A 505 12.86 -20.07 -22.18
C PHE A 505 13.45 -21.35 -22.80
N LYS A 506 13.01 -22.54 -22.35
CA LYS A 506 13.45 -23.82 -22.92
C LYS A 506 13.14 -23.91 -24.42
N SER A 507 11.89 -23.64 -24.80
CA SER A 507 11.44 -23.62 -26.20
C SER A 507 12.20 -22.59 -27.04
N TYR A 508 12.38 -21.38 -26.51
CA TYR A 508 13.13 -20.32 -27.18
C TYR A 508 14.59 -20.71 -27.39
N ARG A 509 15.25 -21.28 -26.37
CA ARG A 509 16.63 -21.77 -26.45
C ARG A 509 16.78 -22.84 -27.54
N GLU A 510 15.89 -23.82 -27.59
CA GLU A 510 15.93 -24.90 -28.59
C GLU A 510 15.81 -24.35 -30.02
N ILE A 511 14.84 -23.47 -30.28
CA ILE A 511 14.65 -22.84 -31.59
C ILE A 511 15.87 -22.02 -31.99
N VAL A 512 16.45 -21.25 -31.06
CA VAL A 512 17.66 -20.47 -31.32
C VAL A 512 18.86 -21.36 -31.65
N LEU A 513 19.05 -22.47 -30.94
CA LEU A 513 20.14 -23.42 -31.21
C LEU A 513 19.96 -24.13 -32.56
N GLN A 514 18.73 -24.53 -32.90
CA GLN A 514 18.42 -25.11 -34.22
C GLN A 514 18.71 -24.11 -35.34
N TYR A 515 18.27 -22.86 -35.15
CA TYR A 515 18.52 -21.77 -36.08
C TYR A 515 20.01 -21.50 -36.27
N GLU A 516 20.80 -21.47 -35.19
CA GLU A 516 22.25 -21.28 -35.24
C GLU A 516 22.95 -22.43 -35.98
N LYS A 517 22.55 -23.68 -35.72
CA LYS A 517 23.06 -24.86 -36.43
C LYS A 517 22.80 -24.76 -37.93
N LEU A 518 21.60 -24.34 -38.31
CA LEU A 518 21.21 -24.11 -39.70
C LEU A 518 22.00 -22.97 -40.35
N ARG A 519 22.14 -21.83 -39.66
CA ARG A 519 22.92 -20.68 -40.13
C ARG A 519 24.38 -21.08 -40.35
N TYR A 520 24.95 -21.88 -39.44
CA TYR A 520 26.29 -22.43 -39.57
C TYR A 520 26.40 -23.36 -40.79
N GLN A 521 25.46 -24.30 -40.98
CA GLN A 521 25.43 -25.17 -42.15
C GLN A 521 25.31 -24.39 -43.46
N LYS A 522 24.47 -23.35 -43.51
CA LYS A 522 24.32 -22.48 -44.67
C LYS A 522 25.62 -21.74 -45.00
N ARG A 523 26.30 -21.18 -43.99
CA ARG A 523 27.62 -20.56 -44.15
C ARG A 523 28.67 -21.56 -44.65
N LYS A 524 28.69 -22.78 -44.10
CA LYS A 524 29.61 -23.85 -44.53
C LYS A 524 29.37 -24.24 -45.99
N ARG A 525 28.11 -24.32 -46.44
CA ARG A 525 27.75 -24.58 -47.85
C ARG A 525 28.18 -23.44 -48.77
N LEU A 526 27.92 -22.19 -48.38
CA LEU A 526 28.35 -21.02 -49.16
C LEU A 526 29.87 -20.92 -49.26
N TYR A 527 30.59 -21.23 -48.18
CA TYR A 527 32.04 -21.29 -48.19
C TYR A 527 32.57 -22.38 -49.13
N ARG A 528 31.98 -23.58 -49.09
CA ARG A 528 32.33 -24.66 -50.04
C ARG A 528 32.02 -24.28 -51.48
N LYS A 529 30.86 -23.68 -51.74
CA LYS A 529 30.49 -23.20 -53.08
C LYS A 529 31.46 -22.13 -53.57
N SER A 530 31.75 -21.11 -52.75
CA SER A 530 32.74 -20.08 -53.08
C SER A 530 34.14 -20.65 -53.31
N LYS A 531 34.54 -21.67 -52.54
CA LYS A 531 35.81 -22.36 -52.75
C LYS A 531 35.84 -23.15 -54.07
N ASN A 532 34.75 -23.85 -54.40
CA ASN A 532 34.64 -24.60 -55.66
C ASN A 532 34.56 -23.67 -56.88
N ASP A 533 33.83 -22.56 -56.77
CA ASP A 533 33.74 -21.54 -57.83
C ASP A 533 35.12 -20.89 -58.04
N ALA A 534 35.86 -20.61 -56.95
CA ALA A 534 37.23 -20.08 -57.04
C ALA A 534 38.21 -21.08 -57.65
N SER A 535 38.14 -22.37 -57.31
CA SER A 535 38.99 -23.40 -57.94
C SER A 535 38.63 -23.66 -59.40
N SER A 536 37.35 -23.53 -59.78
CA SER A 536 36.91 -23.68 -61.18
C SER A 536 37.34 -22.49 -62.06
N ALA A 537 37.44 -21.29 -61.47
CA ALA A 537 37.97 -20.11 -62.15
C ALA A 537 39.51 -20.12 -62.29
N MET A 538 40.21 -21.03 -61.62
CA MET A 538 41.68 -21.11 -61.59
C MET A 538 42.28 -22.25 -62.42
N GLY A 539 41.50 -22.93 -63.29
CA GLY A 539 41.96 -24.12 -64.01
C GLY A 539 41.62 -24.17 -65.50
N THR A 540 42.44 -23.51 -66.32
CA THR A 540 42.98 -24.04 -67.59
C THR A 540 44.36 -23.41 -67.78
N ASP A 541 45.40 -24.20 -67.56
CA ASP A 541 46.68 -24.25 -68.30
C ASP A 541 47.74 -24.89 -67.40
N HIS A 542 47.72 -26.23 -67.31
CA HIS A 542 48.90 -27.08 -67.42
C HIS A 542 48.51 -28.54 -67.15
N GLU A 543 48.50 -29.33 -68.22
CA GLU A 543 48.66 -30.78 -68.17
C GLU A 543 50.05 -31.10 -67.62
N GLU A 544 50.12 -31.92 -66.57
CA GLU A 544 50.96 -33.13 -66.55
C GLU A 544 50.66 -33.97 -65.30
N SER A 545 50.39 -35.26 -65.56
CA SER A 545 50.35 -36.38 -64.61
C SER A 545 51.79 -36.74 -64.16
N PRO A 546 52.07 -37.51 -63.07
CA PRO A 546 51.29 -38.69 -62.68
C PRO A 546 51.22 -39.11 -61.19
N SER A 547 50.35 -40.12 -61.00
CA SER A 547 50.45 -41.29 -60.10
C SER A 547 50.34 -41.15 -58.57
N ALA A 548 49.23 -41.74 -58.09
CA ALA A 548 49.13 -42.75 -57.03
C ALA A 548 49.48 -42.39 -55.57
N SER A 549 48.45 -42.31 -54.74
CA SER A 549 48.24 -43.24 -53.61
C SER A 549 46.87 -43.01 -53.00
N GLU A 550 46.00 -44.01 -53.09
CA GLU A 550 44.75 -44.11 -52.32
C GLU A 550 45.07 -44.09 -50.83
N VAL A 551 44.46 -43.16 -50.09
CA VAL A 551 44.31 -43.26 -48.64
C VAL A 551 42.82 -43.19 -48.37
N GLU A 552 42.27 -44.34 -47.98
CA GLU A 552 40.93 -44.48 -47.46
C GLU A 552 40.76 -43.61 -46.21
N ASP A 553 39.91 -42.59 -46.29
CA ASP A 553 39.42 -41.88 -45.10
C ASP A 553 38.42 -42.79 -44.37
N VAL A 554 38.94 -43.52 -43.39
CA VAL A 554 38.18 -44.27 -42.40
C VAL A 554 37.32 -43.30 -41.59
N ASP A 555 36.01 -43.49 -41.67
CA ASP A 555 34.99 -42.80 -40.89
C ASP A 555 35.08 -43.25 -39.42
N ILE A 556 35.93 -42.57 -38.63
CA ILE A 556 36.04 -42.81 -37.19
C ILE A 556 34.85 -42.17 -36.50
N GLY A 557 33.86 -43.01 -36.19
CA GLY A 557 32.84 -42.73 -35.19
C GLY A 557 33.49 -42.42 -33.85
N MET A 558 33.39 -41.16 -33.42
CA MET A 558 33.74 -40.75 -32.06
C MET A 558 32.64 -41.21 -31.10
N ASP A 559 32.84 -42.40 -30.52
CA ASP A 559 32.34 -42.71 -29.19
C ASP A 559 33.18 -41.97 -28.16
N SER A 560 32.54 -41.10 -27.39
CA SER A 560 33.14 -40.39 -26.27
C SER A 560 33.10 -41.29 -25.03
N ASN A 561 34.23 -41.92 -24.69
CA ASN A 561 34.60 -42.26 -23.31
C ASN A 561 36.04 -42.77 -23.24
N SER A 562 37.00 -41.90 -22.92
CA SER A 562 38.11 -42.25 -22.03
C SER A 562 38.93 -41.02 -21.65
N ILE A 563 38.97 -40.79 -20.35
CA ILE A 563 39.88 -39.92 -19.61
C ILE A 563 41.32 -40.33 -19.90
N ASN A 564 42.23 -39.37 -20.16
CA ASN A 564 43.55 -39.36 -19.52
C ASN A 564 44.26 -38.01 -19.64
N ASN A 565 44.78 -37.59 -18.50
CA ASN A 565 45.59 -36.39 -18.26
C ASN A 565 46.95 -36.50 -18.97
N VAL A 566 47.33 -35.46 -19.71
CA VAL A 566 48.75 -35.14 -19.95
C VAL A 566 48.93 -33.63 -19.83
N VAL A 567 49.72 -33.26 -18.82
CA VAL A 567 50.22 -31.92 -18.54
C VAL A 567 51.41 -31.65 -19.47
N ILE A 568 51.36 -30.56 -20.25
CA ILE A 568 52.55 -29.99 -20.90
C ILE A 568 52.55 -28.47 -20.69
N THR A 569 53.63 -28.02 -20.07
CA THR A 569 54.06 -26.64 -19.77
C THR A 569 54.36 -25.82 -21.02
N PRO A 570 54.14 -24.47 -21.03
CA PRO A 570 54.58 -23.62 -22.13
C PRO A 570 55.98 -23.07 -21.88
N SER A 571 56.87 -23.25 -22.86
CA SER A 571 58.14 -22.51 -22.97
C SER A 571 58.01 -21.38 -24.00
N PRO A 572 58.65 -20.21 -23.77
CA PRO A 572 58.46 -19.02 -24.58
C PRO A 572 59.49 -18.94 -25.72
N SER A 573 59.06 -18.62 -26.93
CA SER A 573 59.99 -18.30 -28.01
C SER A 573 59.44 -17.19 -28.91
N THR A 574 60.11 -16.03 -28.80
CA THR A 574 60.58 -15.15 -29.88
C THR A 574 59.61 -14.72 -30.97
N ILE A 575 59.18 -13.47 -30.85
CA ILE A 575 58.61 -12.64 -31.92
C ILE A 575 59.78 -12.10 -32.75
N ILE A 576 59.82 -12.45 -34.03
CA ILE A 576 60.56 -11.73 -35.07
C ILE A 576 59.52 -11.09 -36.00
N GLU A 577 59.61 -9.77 -36.13
CA GLU A 577 58.91 -8.96 -37.10
C GLU A 577 59.41 -9.26 -38.52
N THR A 578 58.49 -9.39 -39.48
CA THR A 578 58.70 -8.84 -40.83
C THR A 578 57.37 -8.44 -41.47
N ASN A 579 57.42 -7.28 -42.12
CA ASN A 579 56.35 -6.52 -42.73
C ASN A 579 55.67 -7.14 -43.96
N VAL A 580 54.56 -6.48 -44.33
CA VAL A 580 54.01 -6.21 -45.66
C VAL A 580 52.72 -6.96 -46.01
N GLY A 581 51.63 -6.19 -46.05
CA GLY A 581 50.36 -6.59 -46.65
C GLY A 581 49.20 -5.71 -46.18
N VAL A 582 49.09 -4.50 -46.73
CA VAL A 582 47.90 -3.65 -46.58
C VAL A 582 46.74 -4.32 -47.32
N SER A 583 46.04 -5.23 -46.64
CA SER A 583 44.72 -5.70 -47.06
C SER A 583 43.67 -4.84 -46.38
N SER A 584 42.82 -4.22 -47.20
CA SER A 584 41.66 -3.42 -46.82
C SER A 584 40.91 -4.00 -45.61
N PHE A 585 41.09 -3.37 -44.45
CA PHE A 585 40.27 -3.60 -43.26
C PHE A 585 38.89 -3.00 -43.53
N GLY A 586 38.04 -3.74 -44.26
CA GLY A 586 36.60 -3.54 -44.19
C GLY A 586 36.18 -3.84 -42.76
N SER A 587 36.09 -2.81 -41.92
CA SER A 587 35.56 -2.91 -40.57
C SER A 587 34.08 -3.26 -40.68
N SER A 588 33.80 -4.54 -40.89
CA SER A 588 32.49 -5.10 -40.57
C SER A 588 32.34 -4.89 -39.08
N THR A 589 31.65 -3.82 -38.70
CA THR A 589 31.08 -3.63 -37.37
C THR A 589 30.10 -4.78 -37.18
N ARG A 590 30.64 -5.96 -36.87
CA ARG A 590 29.84 -7.09 -36.41
C ARG A 590 29.10 -6.54 -35.21
N SER A 591 27.79 -6.37 -35.38
CA SER A 591 26.95 -5.80 -34.34
C SER A 591 27.23 -6.57 -33.06
N PHE A 592 27.44 -5.88 -31.95
CA PHE A 592 27.64 -6.52 -30.64
C PHE A 592 26.56 -7.60 -30.37
N PHE A 593 25.36 -7.39 -30.91
CA PHE A 593 24.23 -8.31 -30.90
C PHE A 593 24.39 -9.61 -31.72
N ASP A 594 25.30 -9.68 -32.69
CA ASP A 594 25.59 -10.94 -33.40
C ASP A 594 26.40 -11.92 -32.53
N SER A 595 27.08 -11.44 -31.48
CA SER A 595 27.85 -12.27 -30.55
C SER A 595 26.99 -12.78 -29.38
N VAL A 596 26.05 -11.97 -28.91
CA VAL A 596 25.22 -12.31 -27.75
C VAL A 596 24.02 -13.14 -28.20
N ARG A 597 24.10 -14.45 -27.94
CA ARG A 597 23.00 -15.38 -28.25
C ARG A 597 21.73 -14.95 -27.51
N GLY A 598 20.63 -14.72 -28.23
CA GLY A 598 19.38 -14.18 -27.66
C GLY A 598 18.85 -14.95 -26.43
N HIS A 599 19.05 -16.28 -26.37
CA HIS A 599 18.63 -17.06 -25.19
C HIS A 599 19.44 -16.69 -23.94
N ARG A 600 20.71 -16.31 -24.06
CA ARG A 600 21.51 -15.85 -22.91
C ARG A 600 20.95 -14.53 -22.35
N ILE A 601 20.49 -13.64 -23.23
CA ILE A 601 19.86 -12.37 -22.82
C ILE A 601 18.57 -12.66 -22.05
N LEU A 602 17.71 -13.55 -22.57
CA LEU A 602 16.49 -13.95 -21.87
C LEU A 602 16.78 -14.59 -20.51
N PHE A 603 17.82 -15.43 -20.40
CA PHE A 603 18.23 -16.01 -19.11
C PHE A 603 18.65 -14.93 -18.10
N VAL A 604 19.56 -14.03 -18.49
CA VAL A 604 20.02 -12.92 -17.63
C VAL A 604 18.84 -12.05 -17.23
N HIS A 605 17.92 -11.77 -18.15
CA HIS A 605 16.72 -11.01 -17.87
C HIS A 605 15.82 -11.66 -16.81
N LEU A 606 15.55 -12.97 -16.91
CA LEU A 606 14.77 -13.69 -15.89
C LEU A 606 15.48 -13.74 -14.54
N LEU A 607 16.82 -13.89 -14.54
CA LEU A 607 17.62 -13.83 -13.32
C LEU A 607 17.57 -12.44 -12.67
N THR A 608 17.66 -11.37 -13.46
CA THR A 608 17.53 -10.00 -12.98
C THR A 608 16.16 -9.77 -12.34
N LEU A 609 15.07 -10.26 -12.95
CA LEU A 609 13.74 -10.17 -12.34
C LEU A 609 13.64 -10.98 -11.04
N ALA A 610 14.27 -12.16 -10.97
CA ALA A 610 14.31 -12.92 -9.73
C ALA A 610 15.05 -12.16 -8.61
N ILE A 611 16.21 -11.56 -8.91
CA ILE A 611 16.97 -10.76 -7.94
C ILE A 611 16.16 -9.53 -7.51
N ILE A 612 15.54 -8.83 -8.46
CA ILE A 612 14.70 -7.65 -8.15
C ILE A 612 13.50 -8.07 -7.31
N SER A 613 12.90 -9.23 -7.53
CA SER A 613 11.80 -9.72 -6.67
C SER A 613 12.20 -9.92 -5.21
N LEU A 614 13.50 -10.08 -4.90
CA LEU A 614 14.01 -10.14 -3.52
C LEU A 614 14.23 -8.75 -2.91
N ILE A 615 14.50 -7.74 -3.74
CA ILE A 615 14.78 -6.37 -3.29
C ILE A 615 13.48 -5.53 -3.26
N ASP A 616 12.60 -5.78 -4.22
CA ASP A 616 11.42 -5.01 -4.53
C ASP A 616 10.24 -5.94 -4.88
N THR A 617 9.79 -6.68 -3.88
CA THR A 617 8.86 -7.77 -4.06
C THR A 617 7.52 -7.36 -4.66
N VAL A 618 6.91 -6.29 -4.17
CA VAL A 618 5.56 -5.87 -4.60
C VAL A 618 5.59 -5.40 -6.05
N TYR A 619 6.50 -4.47 -6.36
CA TYR A 619 6.59 -3.90 -7.71
C TYR A 619 7.06 -4.95 -8.73
N SER A 620 8.02 -5.79 -8.35
CA SER A 620 8.45 -6.89 -9.19
C SER A 620 7.32 -7.89 -9.43
N PHE A 621 6.50 -8.20 -8.42
CA PHE A 621 5.35 -9.08 -8.58
C PHE A 621 4.34 -8.51 -9.58
N GLU A 622 4.02 -7.22 -9.49
CA GLU A 622 3.10 -6.55 -10.42
C GLU A 622 3.65 -6.56 -11.86
N ILE A 623 4.92 -6.18 -12.05
CA ILE A 623 5.58 -6.20 -13.36
C ILE A 623 5.66 -7.63 -13.91
N ILE A 624 5.97 -8.63 -13.08
CA ILE A 624 5.97 -10.04 -13.49
C ILE A 624 4.56 -10.48 -13.89
N CYS A 625 3.51 -10.10 -13.14
CA CYS A 625 2.12 -10.42 -13.47
C CYS A 625 1.68 -9.79 -14.79
N LEU A 626 1.98 -8.50 -15.00
CA LEU A 626 1.69 -7.80 -16.26
C LEU A 626 2.50 -8.37 -17.43
N GLY A 627 3.75 -8.76 -17.18
CA GLY A 627 4.68 -9.42 -18.09
C GLY A 627 4.35 -10.88 -18.40
N PHE A 628 3.62 -11.55 -17.51
CA PHE A 628 3.51 -13.01 -17.47
C PHE A 628 2.88 -13.57 -18.75
N LEU A 629 1.78 -12.98 -19.22
CA LEU A 629 1.09 -13.45 -20.42
C LEU A 629 2.01 -13.37 -21.65
N ALA A 630 2.74 -12.27 -21.80
CA ALA A 630 3.67 -12.12 -22.92
C ALA A 630 4.81 -13.12 -22.82
N LEU A 631 5.46 -13.21 -21.65
CA LEU A 631 6.59 -14.11 -21.44
C LEU A 631 6.21 -15.59 -21.60
N THR A 632 5.04 -16.01 -21.14
CA THR A 632 4.54 -17.39 -21.30
C THR A 632 4.12 -17.72 -22.73
N THR A 633 3.64 -16.75 -23.51
CA THR A 633 3.18 -16.96 -24.88
C THR A 633 4.24 -16.65 -25.95
N ILE A 634 5.48 -16.33 -25.58
CA ILE A 634 6.61 -16.11 -26.51
C ILE A 634 6.67 -17.20 -27.59
N HIS A 635 6.46 -18.47 -27.22
CA HIS A 635 6.55 -19.62 -28.10
C HIS A 635 5.36 -19.79 -29.09
N TRP A 636 4.27 -19.05 -28.89
CA TRP A 636 3.05 -19.10 -29.71
C TRP A 636 3.13 -18.12 -30.88
N HIS A 637 3.85 -18.52 -31.93
CA HIS A 637 3.99 -17.71 -33.14
C HIS A 637 2.75 -17.72 -34.06
N LYS A 638 1.83 -18.69 -33.89
CA LYS A 638 0.66 -18.80 -34.77
C LYS A 638 -0.19 -17.53 -34.60
N TYR A 639 -0.55 -16.91 -35.72
CA TYR A 639 -1.33 -15.65 -35.75
C TYR A 639 -0.66 -14.46 -35.05
N ASN A 640 0.67 -14.45 -34.91
CA ASN A 640 1.41 -13.37 -34.23
C ASN A 640 0.97 -13.15 -32.78
N ILE A 641 0.42 -14.16 -32.10
CA ILE A 641 -0.04 -14.05 -30.71
C ILE A 641 1.09 -13.57 -29.79
N ASN A 642 2.30 -14.09 -29.98
CA ASN A 642 3.48 -13.67 -29.22
C ASN A 642 3.79 -12.17 -29.38
N MET A 643 3.61 -11.58 -30.56
CA MET A 643 3.81 -10.14 -30.79
C MET A 643 2.72 -9.30 -30.14
N ILE A 644 1.45 -9.71 -30.31
CA ILE A 644 0.29 -8.98 -29.77
C ILE A 644 0.35 -8.95 -28.24
N THR A 645 0.54 -10.12 -27.62
CA THR A 645 0.66 -10.23 -26.16
C THR A 645 1.85 -9.44 -25.62
N SER A 646 3.01 -9.49 -26.30
CA SER A 646 4.19 -8.71 -25.92
C SER A 646 3.97 -7.20 -26.00
N PHE A 647 3.31 -6.72 -27.05
CA PHE A 647 2.99 -5.31 -27.20
C PHE A 647 2.01 -4.83 -26.13
N ILE A 648 0.92 -5.58 -25.91
CA ILE A 648 -0.08 -5.26 -24.90
C ILE A 648 0.54 -5.23 -23.50
N SER A 649 1.31 -6.27 -23.15
CA SER A 649 2.00 -6.37 -21.87
C SER A 649 3.01 -5.24 -21.67
N GLY A 650 3.84 -4.94 -22.67
CA GLY A 650 4.79 -3.83 -22.62
C GLY A 650 4.09 -2.47 -22.46
N ALA A 651 2.95 -2.24 -23.12
CA ALA A 651 2.17 -1.03 -22.98
C ALA A 651 1.57 -0.89 -21.57
N PHE A 652 1.06 -1.98 -20.99
CA PHE A 652 0.57 -1.98 -19.60
C PHE A 652 1.68 -1.70 -18.59
N CYS A 653 2.83 -2.40 -18.70
CA CYS A 653 3.98 -2.15 -17.84
C CYS A 653 4.43 -0.68 -17.93
N THR A 654 4.53 -0.13 -19.15
CA THR A 654 4.94 1.26 -19.35
C THR A 654 3.93 2.27 -18.77
N ASN A 655 2.63 2.03 -18.95
CA ASN A 655 1.59 2.91 -18.39
C ASN A 655 1.55 2.85 -16.86
N PHE A 656 1.74 1.66 -16.28
CA PHE A 656 1.85 1.47 -14.84
C PHE A 656 3.03 2.26 -14.28
N ILE A 657 4.21 2.08 -14.89
CA ILE A 657 5.43 2.82 -14.56
C ILE A 657 5.21 4.33 -14.65
N TYR A 658 4.60 4.81 -15.75
CA TYR A 658 4.35 6.24 -15.96
C TYR A 658 3.45 6.85 -14.87
N LYS A 659 2.37 6.16 -14.50
CA LYS A 659 1.46 6.63 -13.44
C LYS A 659 2.17 6.72 -12.10
N ASP A 660 3.00 5.74 -11.77
CA ASP A 660 3.75 5.74 -10.52
C ASP A 660 4.76 6.89 -10.46
N ILE A 661 5.53 7.14 -11.54
CA ILE A 661 6.41 8.32 -11.64
C ILE A 661 5.61 9.62 -11.49
N SER A 662 4.49 9.75 -12.21
CA SER A 662 3.66 10.96 -12.15
C SER A 662 3.14 11.23 -10.73
N GLN A 663 2.76 10.17 -10.02
CA GLN A 663 2.30 10.26 -8.64
C GLN A 663 3.44 10.64 -7.69
N MET A 664 4.63 10.06 -7.87
CA MET A 664 5.81 10.43 -7.10
C MET A 664 6.18 11.91 -7.29
N ILE A 665 6.11 12.42 -8.53
CA ILE A 665 6.36 13.83 -8.84
C ILE A 665 5.28 14.72 -8.21
N SER A 666 4.00 14.34 -8.29
CA SER A 666 2.91 15.14 -7.71
C SER A 666 2.95 15.20 -6.19
N LEU A 667 3.46 14.15 -5.54
CA LEU A 667 3.64 14.09 -4.09
C LEU A 667 4.86 14.87 -3.59
N GLY A 668 5.57 15.60 -4.46
CA GLY A 668 6.55 16.63 -4.08
C GLY A 668 7.81 16.11 -3.36
N ARG A 669 7.99 14.78 -3.22
CA ARG A 669 9.15 14.21 -2.54
C ARG A 669 10.38 14.28 -3.44
N LYS A 670 11.29 15.21 -3.12
CA LYS A 670 12.71 15.00 -3.37
C LYS A 670 13.18 13.96 -2.35
N GLY A 671 13.39 12.73 -2.79
CA GLY A 671 13.94 11.70 -1.93
C GLY A 671 15.33 12.11 -1.45
N THR A 672 15.89 11.39 -0.46
CA THR A 672 17.35 11.47 -0.30
C THR A 672 17.99 11.10 -1.64
N GLY A 673 19.09 11.72 -2.05
CA GLY A 673 19.69 11.45 -3.38
C GLY A 673 19.94 9.96 -3.66
N SER A 674 20.12 9.15 -2.61
CA SER A 674 20.23 7.69 -2.70
C SER A 674 18.92 6.97 -3.08
N GLN A 675 17.77 7.46 -2.61
CA GLN A 675 16.44 6.93 -2.93
C GLN A 675 16.05 7.29 -4.37
N GLU A 676 16.32 8.53 -4.79
CA GLU A 676 16.09 8.96 -6.18
C GLU A 676 16.94 8.15 -7.16
N LEU A 677 18.21 7.89 -6.84
CA LEU A 677 19.08 7.04 -7.63
C LEU A 677 18.56 5.60 -7.70
N SER A 678 18.19 5.02 -6.55
CA SER A 678 17.66 3.65 -6.51
C SER A 678 16.39 3.53 -7.35
N LEU A 679 15.47 4.49 -7.22
CA LEU A 679 14.27 4.56 -8.04
C LEU A 679 14.60 4.66 -9.53
N GLY A 680 15.52 5.56 -9.91
CA GLY A 680 15.95 5.71 -11.30
C GLY A 680 16.54 4.42 -11.89
N ILE A 681 17.29 3.66 -11.08
CA ILE A 681 17.82 2.35 -11.46
C ILE A 681 16.70 1.34 -11.68
N PHE A 682 15.80 1.16 -10.70
CA PHE A 682 14.67 0.22 -10.84
C PHE A 682 13.78 0.57 -12.03
N LEU A 683 13.48 1.86 -12.19
CA LEU A 683 12.72 2.38 -13.31
C LEU A 683 13.35 2.02 -14.65
N THR A 684 14.66 2.23 -14.77
CA THR A 684 15.43 1.87 -15.96
C THR A 684 15.31 0.37 -16.23
N ILE A 685 15.40 -0.47 -15.20
CA ILE A 685 15.27 -1.92 -15.36
C ILE A 685 13.86 -2.31 -15.83
N TYR A 686 12.80 -1.69 -15.30
CA TYR A 686 11.43 -1.99 -15.71
C TYR A 686 11.09 -1.49 -17.13
N ILE A 687 11.67 -0.37 -17.55
CA ILE A 687 11.61 0.07 -18.95
C ILE A 687 12.33 -0.93 -19.86
N ILE A 688 13.54 -1.35 -19.48
CA ILE A 688 14.29 -2.37 -20.22
C ILE A 688 13.50 -3.68 -20.31
N HIS A 689 12.85 -4.11 -19.22
CA HIS A 689 11.99 -5.29 -19.18
C HIS A 689 10.85 -5.20 -20.22
N SER A 690 10.15 -4.07 -20.24
CA SER A 690 9.03 -3.82 -21.16
C SER A 690 9.47 -3.90 -22.63
N ILE A 691 10.66 -3.37 -22.94
CA ILE A 691 11.25 -3.42 -24.29
C ILE A 691 11.70 -4.85 -24.64
N LEU A 692 12.39 -5.53 -23.72
CA LEU A 692 12.94 -6.87 -23.95
C LEU A 692 11.85 -7.90 -24.26
N ILE A 693 10.70 -7.82 -23.60
CA ILE A 693 9.54 -8.69 -23.88
C ILE A 693 9.16 -8.65 -25.37
N VAL A 694 9.05 -7.44 -25.94
CA VAL A 694 8.72 -7.25 -27.37
C VAL A 694 9.81 -7.80 -28.28
N ILE A 695 11.08 -7.58 -27.92
CA ILE A 695 12.23 -8.07 -28.69
C ILE A 695 12.24 -9.61 -28.74
N TYR A 696 11.95 -10.30 -27.64
CA TYR A 696 11.93 -11.77 -27.62
C TYR A 696 10.83 -12.35 -28.49
N GLY A 697 9.62 -11.77 -28.42
CA GLY A 697 8.50 -12.17 -29.27
C GLY A 697 8.85 -12.04 -30.76
N TYR A 698 9.44 -10.90 -31.14
CA TYR A 698 9.85 -10.64 -32.52
C TYR A 698 10.95 -11.59 -33.00
N ASP A 699 12.04 -11.72 -32.23
CA ASP A 699 13.20 -12.52 -32.62
C ASP A 699 12.87 -14.02 -32.76
N LEU A 700 12.06 -14.56 -31.85
CA LEU A 700 11.61 -15.95 -31.97
C LEU A 700 10.82 -16.16 -33.26
N GLY A 701 9.88 -15.25 -33.55
CA GLY A 701 9.01 -15.39 -34.70
C GLY A 701 9.78 -15.41 -36.02
N ARG A 702 10.71 -14.45 -36.17
CA ARG A 702 11.63 -14.41 -37.31
C ARG A 702 12.42 -15.72 -37.48
N LYS A 703 13.05 -16.21 -36.41
CA LYS A 703 13.87 -17.44 -36.46
C LYS A 703 13.06 -18.68 -36.82
N LYS A 704 11.83 -18.79 -36.30
CA LYS A 704 10.93 -19.91 -36.59
C LYS A 704 10.49 -19.91 -38.06
N VAL A 705 10.18 -18.74 -38.63
CA VAL A 705 9.85 -18.61 -40.06
C VAL A 705 11.03 -19.02 -40.95
N GLU A 706 12.26 -18.62 -40.61
CA GLU A 706 13.46 -19.01 -41.35
C GLU A 706 13.73 -20.53 -41.27
N LEU A 707 13.53 -21.15 -40.10
CA LEU A 707 13.62 -22.60 -39.94
C LEU A 707 12.60 -23.35 -40.81
N ILE A 708 11.34 -22.91 -40.81
CA ILE A 708 10.29 -23.53 -41.63
C ILE A 708 10.63 -23.42 -43.12
N LYS A 709 11.03 -22.24 -43.60
CA LYS A 709 11.44 -22.03 -45.00
C LYS A 709 12.54 -23.01 -45.41
N PHE A 710 13.58 -23.16 -44.59
CA PHE A 710 14.66 -24.08 -44.88
C PHE A 710 14.22 -25.55 -44.92
N HIS A 711 13.32 -25.97 -44.03
CA HIS A 711 12.77 -27.32 -44.08
C HIS A 711 11.94 -27.54 -45.35
N THR A 712 11.12 -26.57 -45.74
CA THR A 712 10.34 -26.62 -46.99
C THR A 712 11.23 -26.66 -48.23
N ASP A 713 12.30 -25.86 -48.26
CA ASP A 713 13.25 -25.87 -49.37
C ASP A 713 13.97 -27.22 -49.46
N LYS A 714 14.39 -27.78 -48.32
CA LYS A 714 15.03 -29.10 -48.26
C LYS A 714 14.11 -30.21 -48.78
N THR A 715 12.81 -30.16 -48.46
CA THR A 715 11.82 -31.14 -48.95
C THR A 715 11.46 -30.96 -50.42
N LYS A 716 11.72 -29.80 -51.03
CA LYS A 716 11.51 -29.59 -52.46
C LYS A 716 12.72 -30.03 -53.31
N THR A 717 13.91 -30.03 -52.71
CA THR A 717 15.15 -30.47 -53.37
C THR A 717 15.41 -31.97 -53.26
N LEU A 718 14.72 -32.65 -52.33
CA LEU A 718 14.65 -34.11 -52.23
C LEU A 718 13.43 -34.58 -53.02
#